data_AF-A0A151GC35-F1
#
_entry.id   AF-A0A151GC35-F1
#
_cell.length_a   1.000
_cell.length_b   1.000
_cell.length_c   1.000
_cell.angle_alpha   90.00
_cell.angle_beta   90.00
_cell.angle_gamma   90.00
#
_symmetry.space_group_name_H-M   'P 1'
#
loop_
_entity.id
_entity.type
_entity.pdbx_description
1 polymer ?
#
loop_
_entity_poly.entity_id
_entity_poly.type
_entity_poly.pdbx_seq_one_letter_code
_entity_poly.pdbx_strand_id
1 'polypeptide(L)'
;MATRPAGKAGTWYPRALPELDGQLDGYLAAVPQTVNGSSLPIPGARIIIAPHAGYDYSGKCAAWAYACLDLSNAKRVFLLGPSHTYYLEGCAVTTYAKYATPYGDFTVDRSTIRQVKEAGEMADIPPSSDRDEHSLEMHLPYLHRRCGSTFSSPDAFPTIVPILVGDNDQAEEKAFGRILAPHLKDPANVFIISSDFCHWGQRFSYMPYCAGNDIGKLRRLSRAEASPTGPPIHETIRLLDEATMEAVVSGKYDAFAENIKETKNTVCGRHPIGVAMAALEHLAGESDDESRHRFKVVLYDRSNLVQRPNDFSVSYVSAPNPPFFIRWPVVTIINIILPPNQPPTPAILGSPTVDHAEASTVVENVPFPPAFEPNRLAYITARPTDGSASHRAPHFIMSVRVSPLVSLLFAYGGPANPYDQRDNGPQYGAPAQQQPHYGQGPSYGGHGYDQNAPAHGGYGGGTVEMAPLAQNAGSMAGSDPNGILNECRDIDRGIDEIDRNLDQLRMIQTRTLDDADSSASSANNRHLDALSSETMALYRSLTERVRSVKSNPDSRTPKNNPQVGRVDRRLKAAIQQYQQVESQFRKRTQDQMARQYRIVRPDASEDEVRAAVEDTSNGQVFSQALMQSDRQGRARAALSAVQDRHQALVKIEQQMVELSQLFQDMDTLVVQQEAAVMQIEQKGEEVVDNLDKGNEEMGVAVNTARKTRKKKWICLGISVAIIIVVIIIVLIYIFVIRGTTGGNKAKRDVIENIAIPVADALADHVREGADTIASDQMALVHQRLHIPQIQ
;
A
#
# COMPACT_ATOMS: atom_id res chain seq x y z
N MET A 1 -19.24 -21.04 -13.90
CA MET A 1 -18.13 -20.46 -13.11
C MET A 1 -18.71 -19.37 -12.22
N ALA A 2 -18.14 -19.16 -11.04
CA ALA A 2 -18.72 -18.28 -10.02
C ALA A 2 -18.45 -16.78 -10.27
N THR A 3 -19.25 -15.95 -9.61
CA THR A 3 -18.98 -14.53 -9.33
C THR A 3 -18.20 -14.42 -8.02
N ARG A 4 -17.16 -13.57 -7.97
CA ARG A 4 -16.47 -13.18 -6.73
C ARG A 4 -17.38 -12.21 -5.96
N PRO A 5 -17.74 -12.47 -4.70
CA PRO A 5 -18.62 -11.57 -3.95
C PRO A 5 -17.89 -10.27 -3.56
N ALA A 6 -18.67 -9.22 -3.29
CA ALA A 6 -18.19 -7.94 -2.74
C ALA A 6 -17.91 -8.10 -1.23
N GLY A 7 -16.74 -8.65 -0.89
CA GLY A 7 -16.39 -9.06 0.48
C GLY A 7 -16.16 -7.89 1.45
N LYS A 8 -15.93 -6.69 0.93
CA LYS A 8 -15.62 -5.47 1.70
C LYS A 8 -16.82 -4.51 1.81
N ALA A 9 -17.93 -4.82 1.14
CA ALA A 9 -19.17 -4.07 1.22
C ALA A 9 -19.81 -4.16 2.62
N GLY A 10 -19.96 -3.03 3.29
CA GLY A 10 -20.45 -2.89 4.66
C GLY A 10 -19.36 -2.84 5.73
N THR A 11 -18.07 -2.84 5.35
CA THR A 11 -16.93 -2.71 6.29
C THR A 11 -15.86 -1.73 5.80
N TRP A 12 -15.54 -1.69 4.50
CA TRP A 12 -14.58 -0.74 3.92
C TRP A 12 -15.26 0.37 3.10
N TYR A 13 -16.47 0.11 2.63
CA TYR A 13 -17.35 1.06 1.96
C TYR A 13 -18.82 0.66 2.24
N PRO A 14 -19.80 1.58 2.16
CA PRO A 14 -21.20 1.28 2.42
C PRO A 14 -21.77 0.15 1.53
N ARG A 15 -22.60 -0.72 2.13
CA ARG A 15 -23.33 -1.76 1.37
C ARG A 15 -24.63 -1.23 0.77
N ALA A 16 -25.28 -0.26 1.42
CA ALA A 16 -26.54 0.30 0.97
C ALA A 16 -26.31 1.28 -0.19
N LEU A 17 -26.99 1.08 -1.31
CA LEU A 17 -26.82 1.91 -2.51
C LEU A 17 -27.00 3.42 -2.27
N PRO A 18 -28.03 3.91 -1.55
CA PRO A 18 -28.20 5.35 -1.34
C PRO A 18 -27.05 5.99 -0.53
N GLU A 19 -26.45 5.23 0.39
CA GLU A 19 -25.32 5.68 1.21
C GLU A 19 -24.02 5.71 0.39
N LEU A 20 -23.79 4.64 -0.40
CA LEU A 20 -22.64 4.53 -1.29
C LEU A 20 -22.68 5.58 -2.41
N ASP A 21 -23.85 5.83 -3.00
CA ASP A 21 -24.07 6.88 -4.00
C ASP A 21 -23.83 8.26 -3.39
N GLY A 22 -24.44 8.57 -2.25
CA GLY A 22 -24.23 9.85 -1.57
C GLY A 22 -22.76 10.10 -1.21
N GLN A 23 -22.03 9.06 -0.81
CA GLN A 23 -20.60 9.14 -0.53
C GLN A 23 -19.77 9.38 -1.80
N LEU A 24 -19.94 8.55 -2.83
CA LEU A 24 -19.16 8.64 -4.07
C LEU A 24 -19.48 9.89 -4.90
N ASP A 25 -20.75 10.28 -5.01
CA ASP A 25 -21.14 11.52 -5.69
C ASP A 25 -20.64 12.74 -4.93
N GLY A 26 -20.75 12.75 -3.58
CA GLY A 26 -20.24 13.83 -2.75
C GLY A 26 -18.73 14.02 -2.90
N TYR A 27 -17.98 12.93 -3.01
CA TYR A 27 -16.52 12.97 -3.23
C TYR A 27 -16.16 13.41 -4.65
N LEU A 28 -16.85 12.91 -5.68
CA LEU A 28 -16.62 13.31 -7.08
C LEU A 28 -17.01 14.78 -7.34
N ALA A 29 -18.13 15.25 -6.77
CA ALA A 29 -18.59 16.63 -6.91
C ALA A 29 -17.69 17.64 -6.16
N ALA A 30 -16.94 17.20 -5.16
CA ALA A 30 -15.95 18.02 -4.46
C ALA A 30 -14.64 18.22 -5.27
N VAL A 31 -14.42 17.44 -6.34
CA VAL A 31 -13.27 17.65 -7.24
C VAL A 31 -13.56 18.86 -8.15
N PRO A 32 -12.63 19.83 -8.28
CA PRO A 32 -12.81 20.96 -9.20
C PRO A 32 -13.02 20.50 -10.64
N GLN A 33 -13.88 21.20 -11.38
CA GLN A 33 -14.19 20.92 -12.80
C GLN A 33 -12.96 21.00 -13.73
N THR A 34 -11.88 21.64 -13.27
CA THR A 34 -10.58 21.67 -13.94
C THR A 34 -9.46 21.33 -12.96
N VAL A 35 -8.51 20.49 -13.38
CA VAL A 35 -7.32 20.14 -12.62
C VAL A 35 -6.10 20.39 -13.50
N ASN A 36 -5.09 21.10 -12.98
CA ASN A 36 -3.87 21.48 -13.71
C ASN A 36 -4.16 22.11 -15.09
N GLY A 37 -5.22 22.93 -15.20
CA GLY A 37 -5.64 23.61 -16.43
C GLY A 37 -6.40 22.72 -17.44
N SER A 38 -6.67 21.45 -17.11
CA SER A 38 -7.42 20.51 -17.95
C SER A 38 -8.85 20.35 -17.42
N SER A 39 -9.86 20.35 -18.28
CA SER A 39 -11.24 19.97 -17.91
C SER A 39 -11.30 18.48 -17.52
N LEU A 40 -12.25 18.13 -16.65
CA LEU A 40 -12.49 16.74 -16.25
C LEU A 40 -13.66 16.09 -17.03
N PRO A 41 -13.57 14.81 -17.43
CA PRO A 41 -12.37 13.97 -17.39
C PRO A 41 -11.28 14.49 -18.34
N ILE A 42 -10.02 14.20 -18.02
CA ILE A 42 -8.88 14.65 -18.82
C ILE A 42 -8.89 13.83 -20.12
N PRO A 43 -9.16 14.41 -21.31
CA PRO A 43 -9.46 13.63 -22.51
C PRO A 43 -8.30 12.71 -22.91
N GLY A 44 -8.52 11.40 -22.87
CA GLY A 44 -7.54 10.33 -23.11
C GLY A 44 -6.69 9.90 -21.91
N ALA A 45 -6.94 10.36 -20.69
CA ALA A 45 -6.26 9.90 -19.48
C ALA A 45 -6.78 8.53 -19.06
N ARG A 46 -6.08 7.48 -19.49
CA ARG A 46 -6.49 6.06 -19.35
C ARG A 46 -5.80 5.32 -18.20
N ILE A 47 -4.85 5.94 -17.51
CA ILE A 47 -4.01 5.26 -16.51
C ILE A 47 -3.98 6.12 -15.25
N ILE A 48 -4.30 5.52 -14.10
CA ILE A 48 -4.34 6.21 -12.81
C ILE A 48 -3.66 5.39 -11.72
N ILE A 49 -2.97 6.06 -10.80
CA ILE A 49 -2.68 5.55 -9.46
C ILE A 49 -3.76 6.10 -8.53
N ALA A 50 -4.36 5.22 -7.72
CA ALA A 50 -5.39 5.56 -6.74
C ALA A 50 -5.26 4.69 -5.46
N PRO A 51 -5.65 5.22 -4.28
CA PRO A 51 -5.57 4.50 -3.01
C PRO A 51 -6.64 3.42 -2.85
N HIS A 52 -6.42 2.50 -1.90
CA HIS A 52 -7.30 1.37 -1.58
C HIS A 52 -7.61 1.17 -0.09
N ALA A 53 -7.28 2.11 0.80
CA ALA A 53 -7.92 2.15 2.12
C ALA A 53 -9.46 2.31 2.04
N GLY A 54 -10.15 2.13 3.18
CA GLY A 54 -11.59 2.34 3.30
C GLY A 54 -12.03 3.76 2.90
N TYR A 55 -13.23 3.88 2.31
CA TYR A 55 -13.70 5.10 1.66
C TYR A 55 -13.83 6.31 2.60
N ASP A 56 -14.08 6.09 3.89
CA ASP A 56 -14.10 7.17 4.89
C ASP A 56 -12.74 7.88 5.05
N TYR A 57 -11.64 7.18 4.73
CA TYR A 57 -10.27 7.69 4.81
C TYR A 57 -9.77 8.18 3.44
N SER A 58 -9.69 7.27 2.46
CA SER A 58 -9.04 7.55 1.17
C SER A 58 -10.02 7.85 0.04
N GLY A 59 -11.33 7.67 0.24
CA GLY A 59 -12.33 7.80 -0.81
C GLY A 59 -12.34 9.20 -1.44
N LYS A 60 -12.16 10.25 -0.64
CA LYS A 60 -11.98 11.64 -1.13
C LYS A 60 -10.74 11.80 -2.00
N CYS A 61 -9.65 11.13 -1.64
CA CYS A 61 -8.42 11.17 -2.43
C CYS A 61 -8.59 10.43 -3.75
N ALA A 62 -9.14 9.21 -3.74
CA ALA A 62 -9.44 8.42 -4.93
C ALA A 62 -10.33 9.17 -5.94
N ALA A 63 -11.26 10.01 -5.47
CA ALA A 63 -12.13 10.82 -6.31
C ALA A 63 -11.36 11.61 -7.37
N TRP A 64 -10.20 12.18 -7.00
CA TRP A 64 -9.38 13.00 -7.92
C TRP A 64 -8.81 12.17 -9.08
N ALA A 65 -8.35 10.94 -8.82
CA ALA A 65 -7.91 10.03 -9.87
C ALA A 65 -9.08 9.62 -10.79
N TYR A 66 -10.21 9.21 -10.21
CA TYR A 66 -11.39 8.78 -10.97
C TYR A 66 -12.07 9.90 -11.76
N ALA A 67 -12.06 11.13 -11.24
CA ALA A 67 -12.57 12.30 -11.96
C ALA A 67 -11.66 12.69 -13.13
N CYS A 68 -10.34 12.47 -13.03
CA CYS A 68 -9.41 12.63 -14.15
C CYS A 68 -9.57 11.54 -15.23
N LEU A 69 -9.98 10.32 -14.85
CA LEU A 69 -10.05 9.17 -15.73
C LEU A 69 -11.10 9.34 -16.84
N ASP A 70 -10.64 9.20 -18.10
CA ASP A 70 -11.48 9.16 -19.29
C ASP A 70 -11.80 7.72 -19.68
N LEU A 71 -13.09 7.38 -19.62
CA LEU A 71 -13.64 6.07 -19.95
C LEU A 71 -14.35 6.05 -21.32
N SER A 72 -14.42 7.17 -22.05
CA SER A 72 -15.25 7.33 -23.27
C SER A 72 -15.02 6.27 -24.35
N ASN A 73 -13.80 5.76 -24.45
CA ASN A 73 -13.40 4.71 -25.41
C ASN A 73 -13.04 3.37 -24.74
N ALA A 74 -13.27 3.22 -23.43
CA ALA A 74 -12.82 2.06 -22.67
C ALA A 74 -13.63 0.81 -23.02
N LYS A 75 -12.92 -0.27 -23.37
CA LYS A 75 -13.45 -1.63 -23.58
C LYS A 75 -12.93 -2.62 -22.55
N ARG A 76 -11.73 -2.39 -22.01
CA ARG A 76 -11.11 -3.22 -20.97
C ARG A 76 -10.47 -2.36 -19.87
N VAL A 77 -10.62 -2.76 -18.62
CA VAL A 77 -9.98 -2.11 -17.46
C VAL A 77 -9.08 -3.12 -16.74
N PHE A 78 -7.78 -2.89 -16.81
CA PHE A 78 -6.78 -3.61 -16.03
C PHE A 78 -6.76 -3.07 -14.61
N LEU A 79 -6.86 -3.96 -13.62
CA LEU A 79 -6.73 -3.64 -12.20
C LEU A 79 -5.45 -4.30 -11.71
N LEU A 80 -4.41 -3.51 -11.42
CA LEU A 80 -3.16 -4.01 -10.83
C LEU A 80 -3.15 -3.65 -9.34
N GLY A 81 -3.13 -4.65 -8.46
CA GLY A 81 -3.08 -4.42 -7.02
C GLY A 81 -2.08 -5.32 -6.30
N PRO A 82 -1.54 -4.88 -5.15
CA PRO A 82 -0.65 -5.71 -4.34
C PRO A 82 -1.45 -6.85 -3.66
N SER A 83 -0.75 -7.95 -3.38
CA SER A 83 -1.27 -9.03 -2.52
C SER A 83 -1.03 -8.72 -1.04
N HIS A 84 -2.10 -8.73 -0.24
CA HIS A 84 -2.05 -8.62 1.22
C HIS A 84 -2.49 -9.90 1.92
N THR A 85 -3.29 -10.73 1.24
CA THR A 85 -3.92 -11.94 1.81
C THR A 85 -3.01 -13.16 1.87
N TYR A 86 -1.97 -13.21 1.04
CA TYR A 86 -0.99 -14.28 1.00
C TYR A 86 0.32 -13.79 0.37
N TYR A 87 1.43 -14.45 0.71
CA TYR A 87 2.69 -14.23 0.02
C TYR A 87 2.57 -14.69 -1.44
N LEU A 88 2.92 -13.81 -2.36
CA LEU A 88 2.91 -14.02 -3.80
C LEU A 88 4.27 -13.58 -4.34
N GLU A 89 4.93 -14.46 -5.07
CA GLU A 89 6.07 -14.18 -5.96
C GLU A 89 5.50 -14.04 -7.38
N GLY A 90 6.06 -13.16 -8.21
CA GLY A 90 5.54 -12.93 -9.57
C GLY A 90 4.21 -12.18 -9.61
N CYS A 91 3.32 -12.58 -10.52
CA CYS A 91 1.95 -12.07 -10.65
C CYS A 91 0.94 -13.23 -10.66
N ALA A 92 -0.30 -12.95 -10.26
CA ALA A 92 -1.41 -13.90 -10.26
C ALA A 92 -2.70 -13.30 -10.85
N VAL A 93 -3.50 -14.11 -11.53
CA VAL A 93 -4.75 -13.71 -12.18
C VAL A 93 -5.98 -14.40 -11.60
N THR A 94 -7.14 -13.74 -11.68
CA THR A 94 -8.38 -14.30 -11.10
C THR A 94 -8.90 -15.54 -11.83
N THR A 95 -9.46 -16.46 -11.05
CA THR A 95 -10.19 -17.63 -11.53
C THR A 95 -11.70 -17.40 -11.63
N TYR A 96 -12.23 -16.26 -11.16
CA TYR A 96 -13.65 -15.90 -11.26
C TYR A 96 -14.07 -15.41 -12.66
N ALA A 97 -15.35 -15.53 -12.99
CA ALA A 97 -15.89 -15.05 -14.27
C ALA A 97 -16.44 -13.61 -14.17
N LYS A 98 -16.79 -13.17 -12.96
CA LYS A 98 -17.35 -11.87 -12.64
C LYS A 98 -16.89 -11.40 -11.27
N TYR A 99 -16.82 -10.10 -11.04
CA TYR A 99 -16.62 -9.49 -9.71
C TYR A 99 -17.88 -8.70 -9.36
N ALA A 100 -18.52 -9.05 -8.25
CA ALA A 100 -19.70 -8.34 -7.76
C ALA A 100 -19.32 -6.98 -7.14
N THR A 101 -20.23 -6.02 -7.28
CA THR A 101 -20.26 -4.77 -6.52
C THR A 101 -21.68 -4.56 -5.97
N PRO A 102 -21.93 -3.63 -5.02
CA PRO A 102 -23.29 -3.31 -4.59
C PRO A 102 -24.21 -2.87 -5.74
N TYR A 103 -23.66 -2.32 -6.82
CA TYR A 103 -24.41 -1.84 -7.99
C TYR A 103 -24.74 -2.93 -9.02
N GLY A 104 -23.91 -3.97 -9.09
CA GLY A 104 -23.92 -4.95 -10.18
C GLY A 104 -22.56 -5.60 -10.41
N ASP A 105 -22.53 -6.64 -11.23
CA ASP A 105 -21.32 -7.42 -11.54
C ASP A 105 -20.52 -6.82 -12.71
N PHE A 106 -19.21 -6.67 -12.54
CA PHE A 106 -18.29 -6.55 -13.67
C PHE A 106 -17.97 -7.93 -14.27
N THR A 107 -17.96 -8.03 -15.59
CA THR A 107 -17.52 -9.24 -16.30
C THR A 107 -16.01 -9.24 -16.47
N VAL A 108 -15.35 -10.37 -16.12
CA VAL A 108 -13.90 -10.54 -16.29
C VAL A 108 -13.59 -10.95 -17.73
N ASP A 109 -12.64 -10.25 -18.38
CA ASP A 109 -12.15 -10.67 -19.70
C ASP A 109 -11.23 -11.89 -19.57
N ARG A 110 -11.84 -13.07 -19.64
CA ARG A 110 -11.15 -14.37 -19.59
C ARG A 110 -10.23 -14.62 -20.78
N SER A 111 -10.39 -13.89 -21.89
CA SER A 111 -9.51 -14.03 -23.05
C SER A 111 -8.19 -13.28 -22.83
N THR A 112 -8.26 -12.02 -22.40
CA THR A 112 -7.09 -11.22 -22.04
C THR A 112 -6.38 -11.80 -20.80
N ILE A 113 -7.13 -12.24 -19.77
CA ILE A 113 -6.56 -12.94 -18.60
C ILE A 113 -5.71 -14.15 -19.02
N ARG A 114 -6.19 -14.96 -19.98
CA ARG A 114 -5.43 -16.11 -20.48
C ARG A 114 -4.16 -15.67 -21.20
N GLN A 115 -4.24 -14.66 -22.07
CA GLN A 115 -3.10 -14.13 -22.81
C GLN A 115 -1.98 -13.61 -21.89
N VAL A 116 -2.31 -12.77 -20.91
CA VAL A 116 -1.30 -12.24 -19.97
C VAL A 116 -0.77 -13.30 -19.02
N LYS A 117 -1.60 -14.28 -18.65
CA LYS A 117 -1.19 -15.43 -17.82
C LYS A 117 -0.18 -16.31 -18.56
N GLU A 118 -0.47 -16.67 -19.81
CA GLU A 118 0.42 -17.49 -20.64
C GLU A 118 1.72 -16.73 -20.98
N ALA A 119 1.65 -15.43 -21.27
CA ALA A 119 2.82 -14.61 -21.61
C ALA A 119 3.73 -14.29 -20.41
N GLY A 120 3.18 -14.28 -19.19
CA GLY A 120 3.92 -13.97 -17.95
C GLY A 120 4.04 -15.12 -16.96
N GLU A 121 3.71 -16.35 -17.38
CA GLU A 121 3.70 -17.56 -16.53
C GLU A 121 2.95 -17.36 -15.19
N MET A 122 1.91 -16.52 -15.18
CA MET A 122 1.26 -16.04 -13.96
C MET A 122 0.50 -17.15 -13.23
N ALA A 123 0.49 -17.11 -11.90
CA ALA A 123 -0.29 -18.02 -11.08
C ALA A 123 -1.81 -17.76 -11.19
N ASP A 124 -2.62 -18.72 -10.73
CA ASP A 124 -4.02 -18.44 -10.40
C ASP A 124 -4.11 -17.92 -8.96
N ILE A 125 -4.89 -16.85 -8.73
CA ILE A 125 -5.17 -16.40 -7.37
C ILE A 125 -6.03 -17.48 -6.67
N PRO A 126 -5.65 -17.97 -5.47
CA PRO A 126 -6.49 -18.89 -4.70
C PRO A 126 -7.87 -18.26 -4.43
N PRO A 127 -9.01 -18.95 -4.69
CA PRO A 127 -10.34 -18.30 -4.62
C PRO A 127 -10.70 -17.68 -3.27
N SER A 128 -10.20 -18.24 -2.15
CA SER A 128 -10.31 -17.62 -0.82
C SER A 128 -9.53 -16.32 -0.73
N SER A 129 -8.26 -16.33 -1.13
CA SER A 129 -7.40 -15.14 -1.13
C SER A 129 -7.96 -14.05 -2.05
N ASP A 130 -8.46 -14.41 -3.24
CA ASP A 130 -9.08 -13.45 -4.16
C ASP A 130 -10.27 -12.74 -3.50
N ARG A 131 -11.20 -13.51 -2.90
CA ARG A 131 -12.34 -12.97 -2.13
C ARG A 131 -11.90 -12.10 -0.96
N ASP A 132 -10.87 -12.53 -0.24
CA ASP A 132 -10.43 -11.88 0.98
C ASP A 132 -9.50 -10.68 0.69
N GLU A 133 -9.02 -10.52 -0.54
CA GLU A 133 -8.22 -9.38 -0.97
C GLU A 133 -9.08 -8.13 -1.13
N HIS A 134 -8.50 -6.96 -0.87
CA HIS A 134 -9.20 -5.69 -0.92
C HIS A 134 -8.62 -4.74 -1.97
N SER A 135 -7.32 -4.83 -2.29
CA SER A 135 -6.66 -3.89 -3.22
C SER A 135 -7.40 -3.76 -4.55
N LEU A 136 -7.83 -4.88 -5.15
CA LEU A 136 -8.62 -4.89 -6.38
C LEU A 136 -10.09 -4.47 -6.18
N GLU A 137 -10.71 -4.84 -5.05
CA GLU A 137 -12.14 -4.62 -4.81
C GLU A 137 -12.49 -3.14 -4.58
N MET A 138 -11.62 -2.41 -3.88
CA MET A 138 -11.84 -1.01 -3.52
C MET A 138 -11.93 -0.07 -4.74
N HIS A 139 -11.50 -0.52 -5.91
CA HIS A 139 -11.63 0.20 -7.18
C HIS A 139 -12.96 -0.02 -7.92
N LEU A 140 -13.72 -1.06 -7.58
CA LEU A 140 -14.89 -1.46 -8.35
C LEU A 140 -16.10 -0.53 -8.16
N PRO A 141 -16.49 -0.09 -6.94
CA PRO A 141 -17.62 0.83 -6.79
C PRO A 141 -17.38 2.17 -7.50
N TYR A 142 -16.17 2.73 -7.35
CA TYR A 142 -15.75 3.94 -8.07
C TYR A 142 -15.79 3.76 -9.59
N LEU A 143 -15.25 2.64 -10.10
CA LEU A 143 -15.30 2.33 -11.53
C LEU A 143 -16.76 2.19 -12.02
N HIS A 144 -17.61 1.49 -11.26
CA HIS A 144 -19.02 1.32 -11.61
C HIS A 144 -19.76 2.66 -11.67
N ARG A 145 -19.51 3.56 -10.71
CA ARG A 145 -20.09 4.90 -10.68
C ARG A 145 -19.67 5.72 -11.92
N ARG A 146 -18.37 5.72 -12.25
CA ARG A 146 -17.84 6.42 -13.44
C ARG A 146 -18.31 5.81 -14.76
N CYS A 147 -18.43 4.49 -14.85
CA CYS A 147 -19.04 3.81 -15.99
C CYS A 147 -20.52 4.20 -16.15
N GLY A 148 -21.29 4.26 -15.05
CA GLY A 148 -22.69 4.70 -15.08
C GLY A 148 -22.89 6.15 -15.52
N SER A 149 -21.88 7.02 -15.39
CA SER A 149 -21.89 8.38 -15.94
C SER A 149 -21.43 8.46 -17.41
N THR A 150 -20.86 7.38 -17.97
CA THR A 150 -20.20 7.39 -19.29
C THR A 150 -20.93 6.54 -20.32
N PHE A 151 -21.47 5.39 -19.92
CA PHE A 151 -22.11 4.41 -20.79
C PHE A 151 -23.62 4.35 -20.54
N SER A 152 -24.39 4.13 -21.61
CA SER A 152 -25.86 4.16 -21.56
C SER A 152 -26.51 2.99 -20.80
N SER A 153 -25.79 1.89 -20.59
CA SER A 153 -26.26 0.73 -19.82
C SER A 153 -25.09 -0.10 -19.27
N PRO A 154 -25.30 -0.92 -18.21
CA PRO A 154 -24.29 -1.84 -17.69
C PRO A 154 -23.76 -2.85 -18.72
N ASP A 155 -24.56 -3.25 -19.71
CA ASP A 155 -24.13 -4.17 -20.78
C ASP A 155 -23.06 -3.56 -21.70
N ALA A 156 -22.93 -2.23 -21.71
CA ALA A 156 -21.90 -1.51 -22.45
C ALA A 156 -20.65 -1.21 -21.61
N PHE A 157 -20.60 -1.63 -20.34
CA PHE A 157 -19.44 -1.38 -19.48
C PHE A 157 -18.21 -2.18 -19.96
N PRO A 158 -16.99 -1.64 -19.79
CA PRO A 158 -15.77 -2.36 -20.10
C PRO A 158 -15.61 -3.59 -19.21
N THR A 159 -15.08 -4.66 -19.78
CA THR A 159 -14.69 -5.86 -19.02
C THR A 159 -13.44 -5.59 -18.17
N ILE A 160 -13.29 -6.29 -17.05
CA ILE A 160 -12.13 -6.10 -16.15
C ILE A 160 -11.08 -7.19 -16.34
N VAL A 161 -9.81 -6.85 -16.10
CA VAL A 161 -8.65 -7.76 -16.07
C VAL A 161 -7.96 -7.60 -14.71
N PRO A 162 -8.39 -8.36 -13.67
CA PRO A 162 -7.81 -8.27 -12.34
C PRO A 162 -6.51 -9.08 -12.24
N ILE A 163 -5.44 -8.43 -11.81
CA ILE A 163 -4.10 -9.02 -11.63
C ILE A 163 -3.56 -8.60 -10.25
N LEU A 164 -3.20 -9.58 -9.43
CA LEU A 164 -2.39 -9.33 -8.24
C LEU A 164 -0.91 -9.36 -8.60
N VAL A 165 -0.19 -8.37 -8.11
CA VAL A 165 1.27 -8.25 -8.24
C VAL A 165 1.90 -8.55 -6.89
N GLY A 166 2.79 -9.53 -6.87
CA GLY A 166 3.49 -10.00 -5.68
C GLY A 166 4.74 -9.18 -5.32
N ASP A 167 5.55 -9.74 -4.44
CA ASP A 167 6.91 -9.28 -4.14
C ASP A 167 7.82 -9.67 -5.31
N ASN A 168 8.10 -8.70 -6.19
CA ASN A 168 8.87 -8.90 -7.43
C ASN A 168 10.21 -8.16 -7.35
N ASP A 169 11.22 -8.71 -8.02
CA ASP A 169 12.49 -8.02 -8.27
C ASP A 169 12.43 -7.07 -9.48
N GLN A 170 13.47 -6.26 -9.64
CA GLN A 170 13.58 -5.28 -10.74
C GLN A 170 13.58 -5.89 -12.15
N ALA A 171 14.09 -7.11 -12.31
CA ALA A 171 14.07 -7.80 -13.60
C ALA A 171 12.67 -8.34 -13.91
N GLU A 172 11.97 -8.85 -12.90
CA GLU A 172 10.59 -9.36 -12.97
C GLU A 172 9.58 -8.23 -13.25
N GLU A 173 9.66 -7.11 -12.52
CA GLU A 173 8.82 -5.94 -12.79
C GLU A 173 9.01 -5.41 -14.22
N LYS A 174 10.26 -5.38 -14.72
CA LYS A 174 10.55 -5.05 -16.11
C LYS A 174 10.10 -6.12 -17.11
N ALA A 175 9.99 -7.39 -16.72
CA ALA A 175 9.42 -8.44 -17.55
C ALA A 175 7.90 -8.29 -17.67
N PHE A 176 7.18 -8.18 -16.54
CA PHE A 176 5.74 -7.92 -16.52
C PHE A 176 5.36 -6.60 -17.18
N GLY A 177 6.18 -5.55 -17.03
CA GLY A 177 6.02 -4.28 -17.74
C GLY A 177 6.02 -4.46 -19.26
N ARG A 178 6.93 -5.27 -19.82
CA ARG A 178 6.95 -5.60 -21.26
C ARG A 178 5.75 -6.42 -21.70
N ILE A 179 5.26 -7.33 -20.87
CA ILE A 179 4.06 -8.15 -21.15
C ILE A 179 2.80 -7.27 -21.21
N LEU A 180 2.69 -6.25 -20.34
CA LEU A 180 1.54 -5.36 -20.29
C LEU A 180 1.65 -4.16 -21.25
N ALA A 181 2.85 -3.79 -21.73
CA ALA A 181 3.05 -2.65 -22.63
C ALA A 181 2.17 -2.68 -23.91
N PRO A 182 1.99 -3.81 -24.64
CA PRO A 182 1.07 -3.86 -25.78
C PRO A 182 -0.38 -3.54 -25.39
N HIS A 183 -0.81 -3.96 -24.20
CA HIS A 183 -2.14 -3.65 -23.69
C HIS A 183 -2.27 -2.19 -23.25
N LEU A 184 -1.21 -1.58 -22.72
CA LEU A 184 -1.18 -0.17 -22.32
C LEU A 184 -1.19 0.77 -23.53
N LYS A 185 -0.54 0.35 -24.63
CA LYS A 185 -0.50 1.04 -25.94
C LYS A 185 -1.86 1.10 -26.65
N ASP A 186 -2.72 0.09 -26.45
CA ASP A 186 -4.08 0.05 -27.02
C ASP A 186 -4.99 1.11 -26.37
N PRO A 187 -5.52 2.09 -27.12
CA PRO A 187 -6.32 3.19 -26.59
C PRO A 187 -7.68 2.77 -26.03
N ALA A 188 -8.14 1.54 -26.31
CA ALA A 188 -9.38 1.00 -25.73
C ALA A 188 -9.18 0.41 -24.32
N ASN A 189 -7.95 0.36 -23.82
CA ASN A 189 -7.65 -0.18 -22.50
C ASN A 189 -7.40 0.93 -21.48
N VAL A 190 -7.84 0.68 -20.25
CA VAL A 190 -7.66 1.54 -19.08
C VAL A 190 -6.90 0.76 -18.01
N PHE A 191 -6.07 1.43 -17.22
CA PHE A 191 -5.27 0.82 -16.15
C PHE A 191 -5.50 1.55 -14.83
N ILE A 192 -5.87 0.81 -13.79
CA ILE A 192 -6.00 1.31 -12.43
C ILE A 192 -4.93 0.62 -11.59
N ILE A 193 -4.00 1.43 -11.09
CA ILE A 193 -2.85 1.00 -10.29
C ILE A 193 -3.19 1.28 -8.83
N SER A 194 -3.35 0.22 -8.05
CA SER A 194 -3.84 0.27 -6.68
C SER A 194 -2.68 0.50 -5.70
N SER A 195 -2.63 1.65 -5.03
CA SER A 195 -1.61 1.91 -4.00
C SER A 195 -2.02 3.00 -3.01
N ASP A 196 -1.99 2.65 -1.73
CA ASP A 196 -1.70 3.61 -0.66
C ASP A 196 -0.17 3.89 -0.62
N PHE A 197 0.24 4.95 0.08
CA PHE A 197 1.63 5.42 0.19
C PHE A 197 2.19 5.13 1.60
N CYS A 198 2.99 5.97 2.25
CA CYS A 198 3.61 5.67 3.55
C CYS A 198 2.62 5.17 4.62
N HIS A 199 2.81 3.91 5.05
CA HIS A 199 2.21 3.33 6.25
C HIS A 199 3.16 3.59 7.44
N TRP A 200 2.97 4.69 8.16
CA TRP A 200 3.84 5.11 9.27
C TRP A 200 3.27 4.70 10.64
N GLY A 201 4.13 4.17 11.50
CA GLY A 201 3.83 3.88 12.91
C GLY A 201 4.27 2.49 13.34
N GLN A 202 4.24 2.24 14.65
CA GLN A 202 4.72 0.98 15.24
C GLN A 202 4.02 -0.25 14.66
N ARG A 203 2.71 -0.17 14.39
CA ARG A 203 1.89 -1.27 13.82
C ARG A 203 2.34 -1.72 12.42
N PHE A 204 3.11 -0.90 11.73
CA PHE A 204 3.67 -1.16 10.39
C PHE A 204 5.17 -1.43 10.45
N SER A 205 5.76 -1.52 11.65
CA SER A 205 7.20 -1.64 11.88
C SER A 205 8.05 -0.52 11.22
N TYR A 206 7.44 0.59 10.82
CA TYR A 206 8.08 1.66 10.05
C TYR A 206 7.89 3.02 10.75
N MET A 207 8.94 3.51 11.39
CA MET A 207 8.93 4.75 12.18
C MET A 207 10.15 5.66 11.87
N PRO A 208 10.43 5.98 10.59
CA PRO A 208 11.49 6.91 10.24
C PRO A 208 11.18 8.34 10.72
N TYR A 209 12.24 9.10 11.01
CA TYR A 209 12.19 10.52 11.35
C TYR A 209 13.51 11.22 10.96
N CYS A 210 13.42 12.43 10.40
CA CYS A 210 14.58 13.28 10.13
C CYS A 210 14.42 14.67 10.78
N ALA A 211 15.27 15.00 11.75
CA ALA A 211 15.15 16.24 12.52
C ALA A 211 15.46 17.54 11.75
N GLY A 212 16.07 17.43 10.56
CA GLY A 212 16.45 18.57 9.72
C GLY A 212 15.76 18.62 8.37
N ASN A 213 14.65 17.89 8.18
CA ASN A 213 14.00 17.69 6.88
C ASN A 213 14.94 17.11 5.79
N ASP A 214 15.94 16.35 6.22
CA ASP A 214 16.97 15.72 5.38
C ASP A 214 16.76 14.20 5.38
N ILE A 215 16.18 13.69 4.29
CA ILE A 215 15.91 12.25 4.11
C ILE A 215 17.18 11.40 3.99
N GLY A 216 18.36 12.01 3.77
CA GLY A 216 19.65 11.32 3.89
C GLY A 216 20.06 11.03 5.34
N LYS A 217 19.34 11.58 6.32
CA LYS A 217 19.60 11.45 7.77
C LYS A 217 18.39 10.90 8.54
N LEU A 218 17.71 9.92 7.96
CA LEU A 218 16.61 9.21 8.63
C LEU A 218 17.16 8.39 9.81
N ARG A 219 16.53 8.53 10.96
CA ARG A 219 16.67 7.60 12.09
C ARG A 219 15.33 6.95 12.41
N ARG A 220 15.35 5.76 13.00
CA ARG A 220 14.15 5.13 13.55
C ARG A 220 13.80 5.76 14.90
N LEU A 221 12.54 6.11 15.12
CA LEU A 221 12.02 6.49 16.44
C LEU A 221 11.69 5.25 17.27
N SER A 222 11.84 5.36 18.59
CA SER A 222 11.31 4.35 19.52
C SER A 222 9.89 4.70 19.98
N ARG A 223 9.08 3.68 20.28
CA ARG A 223 7.73 3.83 20.85
C ARG A 223 7.72 4.65 22.15
N ALA A 224 8.72 4.41 23.00
CA ALA A 224 8.87 5.05 24.30
C ALA A 224 9.60 6.42 24.24
N GLU A 225 9.98 6.86 23.04
CA GLU A 225 10.65 8.14 22.85
C GLU A 225 9.66 9.30 23.08
N ALA A 226 10.16 10.41 23.63
CA ALA A 226 9.40 11.65 23.65
C ALA A 226 9.14 12.14 22.22
N SER A 227 8.11 12.97 22.03
CA SER A 227 7.92 13.66 20.74
C SER A 227 9.17 14.42 20.35
N PRO A 228 9.62 14.35 19.09
CA PRO A 228 10.78 15.09 18.64
C PRO A 228 10.62 16.61 18.85
N THR A 229 11.70 17.28 19.23
CA THR A 229 11.76 18.76 19.38
C THR A 229 11.99 19.50 18.07
N GLY A 230 12.16 18.78 16.95
CA GLY A 230 12.31 19.33 15.61
C GLY A 230 10.97 19.45 14.87
N PRO A 231 10.97 19.34 13.53
CA PRO A 231 9.74 19.26 12.74
C PRO A 231 8.80 18.14 13.24
N PRO A 232 7.48 18.30 13.15
CA PRO A 232 6.55 17.22 13.44
C PRO A 232 6.82 15.97 12.60
N ILE A 233 6.52 14.78 13.15
CA ILE A 233 6.78 13.50 12.47
C ILE A 233 6.10 13.45 11.09
N HIS A 234 4.90 14.02 10.95
CA HIS A 234 4.21 14.12 9.67
C HIS A 234 4.98 14.88 8.58
N GLU A 235 5.95 15.73 8.91
CA GLU A 235 6.81 16.35 7.89
C GLU A 235 7.86 15.38 7.35
N THR A 236 8.39 14.46 8.16
CA THR A 236 9.20 13.35 7.61
C THR A 236 8.35 12.47 6.68
N ILE A 237 7.10 12.16 7.08
CA ILE A 237 6.18 11.37 6.25
C ILE A 237 5.93 12.07 4.91
N ARG A 238 5.65 13.38 4.93
CA ARG A 238 5.47 14.18 3.72
C ARG A 238 6.70 14.12 2.81
N LEU A 239 7.90 14.29 3.35
CA LEU A 239 9.14 14.27 2.56
C LEU A 239 9.45 12.89 1.96
N LEU A 240 9.15 11.81 2.67
CA LEU A 240 9.27 10.44 2.16
C LEU A 240 8.32 10.21 0.99
N ASP A 241 7.05 10.58 1.15
CA ASP A 241 6.04 10.45 0.09
C ASP A 241 6.32 11.39 -1.08
N GLU A 242 6.78 12.63 -0.84
CA GLU A 242 7.18 13.58 -1.89
C GLU A 242 8.35 13.03 -2.72
N ALA A 243 9.40 12.49 -2.07
CA ALA A 243 10.50 11.85 -2.79
C ALA A 243 10.03 10.64 -3.63
N THR A 244 9.09 9.84 -3.11
CA THR A 244 8.50 8.73 -3.87
C THR A 244 7.62 9.24 -5.03
N MET A 245 6.80 10.27 -4.80
CA MET A 245 5.97 10.92 -5.83
C MET A 245 6.82 11.55 -6.93
N GLU A 246 7.91 12.24 -6.59
CA GLU A 246 8.87 12.78 -7.55
C GLU A 246 9.52 11.68 -8.40
N ALA A 247 9.88 10.55 -7.79
CA ALA A 247 10.42 9.41 -8.52
C ALA A 247 9.38 8.79 -9.49
N VAL A 248 8.12 8.65 -9.07
CA VAL A 248 7.00 8.22 -9.95
C VAL A 248 6.76 9.23 -11.09
N VAL A 249 6.72 10.53 -10.77
CA VAL A 249 6.56 11.62 -11.74
C VAL A 249 7.76 11.73 -12.68
N SER A 250 8.94 11.23 -12.33
CA SER A 250 10.12 11.20 -13.21
C SER A 250 9.90 10.35 -14.47
N GLY A 251 9.04 9.33 -14.40
CA GLY A 251 8.84 8.33 -15.46
C GLY A 251 9.98 7.31 -15.61
N LYS A 252 11.02 7.40 -14.78
CA LYS A 252 12.17 6.48 -14.79
C LYS A 252 11.96 5.42 -13.74
N TYR A 253 11.84 4.17 -14.18
CA TYR A 253 11.65 3.04 -13.29
C TYR A 253 12.80 2.94 -12.28
N ASP A 254 14.05 3.07 -12.74
CA ASP A 254 15.22 2.82 -11.89
C ASP A 254 15.32 3.84 -10.74
N ALA A 255 14.88 5.08 -10.96
CA ALA A 255 14.85 6.13 -9.94
C ALA A 255 13.78 5.84 -8.85
N PHE A 256 12.64 5.25 -9.22
CA PHE A 256 11.62 4.80 -8.27
C PHE A 256 12.09 3.60 -7.46
N ALA A 257 12.67 2.59 -8.10
CA ALA A 257 13.24 1.43 -7.42
C ALA A 257 14.37 1.82 -6.44
N GLU A 258 15.24 2.76 -6.83
CA GLU A 258 16.29 3.31 -5.96
C GLU A 258 15.71 4.10 -4.78
N ASN A 259 14.72 4.99 -5.01
CA ASN A 259 14.06 5.73 -3.93
C ASN A 259 13.41 4.80 -2.88
N ILE A 260 12.66 3.77 -3.31
CA ILE A 260 12.07 2.79 -2.40
C ILE A 260 13.15 2.00 -1.66
N LYS A 261 14.25 1.64 -2.33
CA LYS A 261 15.38 0.93 -1.72
C LYS A 261 16.11 1.75 -0.67
N GLU A 262 16.28 3.06 -0.87
CA GLU A 262 16.94 3.97 0.08
C GLU A 262 16.04 4.33 1.26
N THR A 263 14.83 4.80 0.98
CA THR A 263 13.88 5.29 2.01
C THR A 263 13.22 4.17 2.81
N LYS A 264 13.12 2.97 2.22
CA LYS A 264 12.27 1.86 2.68
C LYS A 264 10.79 2.26 2.83
N ASN A 265 10.31 3.27 2.08
CA ASN A 265 8.95 3.78 2.22
C ASN A 265 7.93 2.65 2.00
N THR A 266 6.97 2.52 2.91
CA THR A 266 6.04 1.38 3.01
C THR A 266 4.87 1.47 2.03
N VAL A 267 5.12 1.94 0.82
CA VAL A 267 4.15 2.00 -0.29
C VAL A 267 3.71 0.59 -0.64
N CYS A 268 2.45 0.26 -0.35
CA CYS A 268 1.92 -1.10 -0.49
C CYS A 268 1.87 -1.54 -1.97
N GLY A 269 1.46 -0.65 -2.86
CA GLY A 269 1.41 -0.87 -4.31
C GLY A 269 2.72 -0.58 -5.04
N ARG A 270 3.87 -0.62 -4.36
CA ARG A 270 5.20 -0.38 -4.98
C ARG A 270 5.42 -1.25 -6.23
N HIS A 271 5.05 -2.52 -6.18
CA HIS A 271 5.24 -3.45 -7.31
C HIS A 271 4.26 -3.20 -8.46
N PRO A 272 2.94 -3.02 -8.25
CA PRO A 272 2.02 -2.50 -9.27
C PRO A 272 2.49 -1.20 -9.95
N ILE A 273 3.01 -0.23 -9.16
CA ILE A 273 3.57 1.02 -9.68
C ILE A 273 4.83 0.72 -10.51
N GLY A 274 5.75 -0.11 -10.01
CA GLY A 274 6.96 -0.53 -10.71
C GLY A 274 6.67 -1.18 -12.07
N VAL A 275 5.76 -2.16 -12.12
CA VAL A 275 5.30 -2.80 -13.36
C VAL A 275 4.71 -1.78 -14.35
N ALA A 276 3.85 -0.87 -13.87
CA ALA A 276 3.25 0.17 -14.71
C ALA A 276 4.29 1.17 -15.24
N MET A 277 5.23 1.60 -14.39
CA MET A 277 6.34 2.46 -14.78
C MET A 277 7.28 1.78 -15.77
N ALA A 278 7.59 0.49 -15.61
CA ALA A 278 8.40 -0.26 -16.56
C ALA A 278 7.71 -0.42 -17.92
N ALA A 279 6.38 -0.61 -17.95
CA ALA A 279 5.60 -0.63 -19.19
C ALA A 279 5.62 0.74 -19.89
N LEU A 280 5.45 1.83 -19.13
CA LEU A 280 5.50 3.21 -19.63
C LEU A 280 6.90 3.60 -20.14
N GLU A 281 7.96 3.27 -19.40
CA GLU A 281 9.37 3.48 -19.78
C GLU A 281 9.72 2.71 -21.06
N HIS A 282 9.24 1.47 -21.20
CA HIS A 282 9.43 0.68 -22.42
C HIS A 282 8.80 1.33 -23.66
N LEU A 283 7.58 1.86 -23.53
CA LEU A 283 6.87 2.57 -24.60
C LEU A 283 7.45 3.96 -24.88
N ALA A 284 7.99 4.64 -23.86
CA ALA A 284 8.71 5.91 -24.03
C ALA A 284 9.92 5.73 -24.95
N GLY A 285 10.64 4.60 -24.86
CA GLY A 285 11.73 4.26 -25.77
C GLY A 285 11.34 4.10 -27.25
N GLU A 286 10.04 4.04 -27.57
CA GLU A 286 9.51 4.00 -28.94
C GLU A 286 9.02 5.38 -29.44
N SER A 287 9.15 6.45 -28.66
CA SER A 287 8.45 7.73 -28.88
C SER A 287 9.31 8.96 -28.54
N ASP A 288 9.38 9.93 -29.45
CA ASP A 288 10.13 11.19 -29.25
C ASP A 288 9.59 12.09 -28.11
N ASP A 289 8.39 11.81 -27.58
CA ASP A 289 7.78 12.54 -26.48
C ASP A 289 7.78 11.74 -25.16
N GLU A 290 8.84 11.91 -24.36
CA GLU A 290 8.97 11.34 -23.01
C GLU A 290 7.84 11.80 -22.06
N SER A 291 7.21 12.96 -22.31
CA SER A 291 6.25 13.55 -21.36
C SER A 291 4.93 12.80 -21.28
N ARG A 292 4.57 12.06 -22.35
CA ARG A 292 3.36 11.21 -22.43
C ARG A 292 3.37 10.03 -21.48
N HIS A 293 4.54 9.59 -21.03
CA HIS A 293 4.71 8.34 -20.29
C HIS A 293 4.89 8.56 -18.78
N ARG A 294 4.55 9.76 -18.30
CA ARG A 294 4.79 10.21 -16.93
C ARG A 294 3.49 10.45 -16.18
N PHE A 295 3.42 10.01 -14.93
CA PHE A 295 2.33 10.36 -14.02
C PHE A 295 2.42 11.84 -13.62
N LYS A 296 1.28 12.44 -13.24
CA LYS A 296 1.21 13.71 -12.53
C LYS A 296 0.37 13.51 -11.27
N VAL A 297 0.92 13.85 -10.10
CA VAL A 297 0.15 13.90 -8.86
C VAL A 297 -0.88 15.03 -8.96
N VAL A 298 -2.12 14.74 -8.60
CA VAL A 298 -3.22 15.72 -8.52
C VAL A 298 -3.73 15.93 -7.09
N LEU A 299 -3.55 14.94 -6.21
CA LEU A 299 -3.77 15.08 -4.77
C LEU A 299 -2.83 14.18 -3.97
N TYR A 300 -2.36 14.71 -2.83
CA TYR A 300 -1.73 13.99 -1.73
C TYR A 300 -2.54 14.26 -0.46
N ASP A 301 -2.86 13.21 0.30
CA ASP A 301 -3.61 13.29 1.56
C ASP A 301 -3.11 12.24 2.57
N ARG A 302 -3.52 12.35 3.84
CA ARG A 302 -3.12 11.45 4.93
C ARG A 302 -4.29 11.19 5.87
N SER A 303 -4.37 9.98 6.43
CA SER A 303 -5.41 9.63 7.42
C SER A 303 -5.45 10.57 8.63
N ASN A 304 -4.29 11.10 9.04
CA ASN A 304 -4.11 12.06 10.13
C ASN A 304 -2.68 12.61 10.15
N LEU A 305 -2.44 13.68 10.91
CA LEU A 305 -1.12 14.26 11.13
C LEU A 305 -0.47 13.65 12.39
N VAL A 306 0.52 12.78 12.19
CA VAL A 306 1.32 12.14 13.26
C VAL A 306 2.18 13.19 13.99
N GLN A 307 2.04 13.25 15.32
CA GLN A 307 2.81 14.18 16.17
C GLN A 307 3.68 13.47 17.22
N ARG A 308 3.33 12.25 17.60
CA ARG A 308 3.98 11.47 18.67
C ARG A 308 4.35 10.07 18.17
N PRO A 309 5.40 9.42 18.72
CA PRO A 309 5.81 8.08 18.30
C PRO A 309 4.76 6.96 18.50
N ASN A 310 3.76 7.19 19.35
CA ASN A 310 2.63 6.26 19.54
C ASN A 310 1.45 6.49 18.58
N ASP A 311 1.45 7.56 17.78
CA ASP A 311 0.46 7.76 16.73
C ASP A 311 0.82 6.89 15.49
N PHE A 312 -0.07 6.80 14.51
CA PHE A 312 0.18 6.15 13.22
C PHE A 312 -0.54 6.93 12.11
N SER A 313 -0.18 6.73 10.84
CA SER A 313 -0.96 7.21 9.69
C SER A 313 -0.77 6.34 8.46
N VAL A 314 -1.65 6.50 7.47
CA VAL A 314 -1.46 6.03 6.09
C VAL A 314 -1.61 7.23 5.15
N SER A 315 -0.73 7.32 4.16
CA SER A 315 -0.77 8.35 3.10
C SER A 315 -1.51 7.87 1.85
N TYR A 316 -2.13 8.80 1.13
CA TYR A 316 -2.94 8.53 -0.07
C TYR A 316 -2.53 9.45 -1.21
N VAL A 317 -2.37 8.90 -2.42
CA VAL A 317 -2.00 9.66 -3.61
C VAL A 317 -2.96 9.35 -4.75
N SER A 318 -3.41 10.40 -5.43
CA SER A 318 -4.08 10.32 -6.73
C SER A 318 -3.16 10.88 -7.80
N ALA A 319 -2.84 10.07 -8.81
CA ALA A 319 -1.97 10.47 -9.91
C ALA A 319 -2.42 9.86 -11.26
N PRO A 320 -3.13 10.61 -12.11
CA PRO A 320 -3.31 10.22 -13.52
C PRO A 320 -2.00 10.33 -14.30
N ASN A 321 -1.85 9.50 -15.32
CA ASN A 321 -0.97 9.77 -16.46
C ASN A 321 -1.82 10.51 -17.51
N PRO A 322 -1.61 11.82 -17.71
CA PRO A 322 -2.36 12.58 -18.70
C PRO A 322 -1.77 12.33 -20.09
N PRO A 323 -2.61 12.28 -21.14
CA PRO A 323 -2.13 12.40 -22.50
C PRO A 323 -1.77 13.86 -22.81
N PHE A 324 -1.34 14.04 -24.05
CA PHE A 324 -0.84 15.29 -24.62
C PHE A 324 -1.71 16.52 -24.28
N PHE A 325 -1.13 17.47 -23.53
CA PHE A 325 -1.52 18.87 -23.64
C PHE A 325 -0.41 19.62 -24.36
N ILE A 326 -0.78 20.27 -25.46
CA ILE A 326 0.06 21.23 -26.17
C ILE A 326 0.54 22.26 -25.14
N ARG A 327 1.87 22.42 -25.03
CA ARG A 327 2.45 23.64 -24.45
C ARG A 327 1.83 24.80 -25.23
N TRP A 328 0.94 25.57 -24.59
CA TRP A 328 0.67 26.91 -25.08
C TRP A 328 2.04 27.60 -25.19
N PRO A 329 2.42 28.12 -26.38
CA PRO A 329 3.66 28.85 -26.47
C PRO A 329 3.55 30.01 -25.48
N VAL A 330 4.57 30.17 -24.63
CA VAL A 330 4.79 31.45 -23.96
C VAL A 330 4.78 32.49 -25.08
N VAL A 331 3.77 33.37 -25.08
CA VAL A 331 3.73 34.49 -26.01
C VAL A 331 4.86 35.41 -25.60
N THR A 332 6.04 35.14 -26.13
CA THR A 332 7.16 36.05 -26.09
C THR A 332 6.71 37.28 -26.86
N ILE A 333 6.37 38.34 -26.13
CA ILE A 333 6.12 39.66 -26.71
C ILE A 333 7.47 40.17 -27.23
N ILE A 334 7.82 39.72 -28.44
CA ILE A 334 8.88 40.33 -29.23
C ILE A 334 8.25 41.55 -29.90
N ASN A 335 8.70 42.73 -29.48
CA ASN A 335 8.41 43.98 -30.18
C ASN A 335 8.88 43.87 -31.63
N ILE A 336 7.95 43.68 -32.58
CA ILE A 336 8.21 43.97 -33.98
C ILE A 336 8.03 45.48 -34.17
N ILE A 337 9.17 46.17 -34.19
CA ILE A 337 9.25 47.57 -34.62
C ILE A 337 8.96 47.60 -36.12
N LEU A 338 7.97 48.41 -36.53
CA LEU A 338 7.88 48.94 -37.89
C LEU A 338 7.74 50.47 -37.84
N PRO A 339 8.42 51.21 -38.73
CA PRO A 339 8.43 52.68 -38.70
C PRO A 339 7.15 53.27 -39.33
N PRO A 340 6.81 54.53 -39.01
CA PRO A 340 5.59 55.17 -39.49
C PRO A 340 5.77 55.82 -40.87
N ASN A 341 4.75 55.77 -41.74
CA ASN A 341 4.18 56.96 -42.38
C ASN A 341 3.00 56.71 -43.36
N GLN A 342 2.09 57.70 -43.36
CA GLN A 342 1.18 58.15 -44.44
C GLN A 342 -0.17 57.44 -44.73
N PRO A 343 -1.17 58.19 -45.26
CA PRO A 343 -2.61 57.96 -45.03
C PRO A 343 -3.39 57.46 -46.28
N PRO A 344 -4.70 57.14 -46.16
CA PRO A 344 -5.44 56.40 -47.21
C PRO A 344 -6.24 57.28 -48.17
N THR A 345 -6.46 56.79 -49.40
CA THR A 345 -7.54 57.21 -50.34
C THR A 345 -7.75 56.09 -51.41
N PRO A 346 -8.86 56.05 -52.20
CA PRO A 346 -9.68 54.83 -52.28
C PRO A 346 -9.97 54.36 -53.74
N ALA A 347 -11.12 53.68 -53.94
CA ALA A 347 -11.76 53.18 -55.19
C ALA A 347 -11.46 51.67 -55.46
N ILE A 348 -12.40 50.72 -55.62
CA ILE A 348 -13.72 50.57 -56.32
C ILE A 348 -13.56 49.57 -57.49
N LEU A 349 -14.60 48.76 -57.74
CA LEU A 349 -14.77 47.75 -58.81
C LEU A 349 -13.88 46.48 -58.70
N GLY A 350 -14.41 45.26 -58.89
CA GLY A 350 -15.80 44.89 -59.13
C GLY A 350 -16.02 43.37 -59.06
N SER A 351 -17.27 42.95 -58.92
CA SER A 351 -17.71 41.57 -59.15
C SER A 351 -17.82 41.30 -60.68
N PRO A 352 -18.00 40.04 -61.13
CA PRO A 352 -19.37 39.51 -61.19
C PRO A 352 -19.53 37.98 -61.01
N THR A 353 -20.70 37.57 -60.47
CA THR A 353 -21.56 36.43 -60.91
C THR A 353 -21.03 34.97 -60.90
N VAL A 354 -21.82 33.88 -60.78
CA VAL A 354 -23.22 33.51 -60.44
C VAL A 354 -23.20 31.95 -60.28
N ASP A 355 -23.83 31.30 -59.29
CA ASP A 355 -25.19 30.70 -59.27
C ASP A 355 -25.44 30.19 -57.81
N HIS A 356 -26.56 30.48 -57.13
CA HIS A 356 -27.87 29.79 -57.17
C HIS A 356 -27.81 28.28 -56.79
N ALA A 357 -28.60 27.74 -55.84
CA ALA A 357 -29.74 28.29 -55.08
C ALA A 357 -29.97 27.64 -53.68
N GLU A 358 -30.65 28.41 -52.80
CA GLU A 358 -31.71 28.11 -51.80
C GLU A 358 -31.84 26.70 -51.13
N ALA A 359 -32.27 26.53 -49.88
CA ALA A 359 -33.14 27.39 -49.04
C ALA A 359 -32.96 27.21 -47.51
N SER A 360 -33.36 28.25 -46.75
CA SER A 360 -34.07 28.31 -45.43
C SER A 360 -33.80 27.27 -44.31
N THR A 361 -33.74 27.64 -43.02
CA THR A 361 -34.77 28.41 -42.27
C THR A 361 -34.29 29.13 -40.98
N VAL A 362 -34.89 30.32 -40.76
CA VAL A 362 -35.32 30.96 -39.48
C VAL A 362 -34.26 31.44 -38.45
N VAL A 363 -34.40 32.73 -38.09
CA VAL A 363 -33.78 33.44 -36.96
C VAL A 363 -34.89 34.13 -36.17
N GLU A 364 -34.86 34.08 -34.82
CA GLU A 364 -35.64 34.98 -33.94
C GLU A 364 -34.75 35.69 -32.90
N ASN A 365 -34.39 36.93 -33.25
CA ASN A 365 -34.31 38.15 -32.44
C ASN A 365 -34.61 38.09 -30.91
N VAL A 366 -33.71 38.58 -30.01
CA VAL A 366 -33.63 39.97 -29.42
C VAL A 366 -33.82 39.90 -27.88
N PRO A 367 -33.43 40.86 -26.98
CA PRO A 367 -32.66 42.13 -27.11
C PRO A 367 -31.38 42.26 -26.23
N PHE A 368 -30.60 43.33 -26.48
CA PHE A 368 -29.69 43.97 -25.49
C PHE A 368 -30.38 45.14 -24.75
N PRO A 369 -30.04 45.41 -23.47
CA PRO A 369 -30.17 46.72 -22.84
C PRO A 369 -28.79 47.37 -22.50
N PRO A 370 -28.72 48.69 -22.17
CA PRO A 370 -27.58 49.52 -22.54
C PRO A 370 -26.66 50.01 -21.40
N ALA A 371 -25.58 50.69 -21.78
CA ALA A 371 -24.56 51.30 -20.91
C ALA A 371 -25.03 52.58 -20.19
N PHE A 372 -24.34 52.96 -19.10
CA PHE A 372 -24.23 54.35 -18.63
C PHE A 372 -22.88 54.66 -17.97
N GLU A 373 -22.60 55.97 -17.82
CA GLU A 373 -21.28 56.61 -17.75
C GLU A 373 -20.65 56.81 -16.35
N PRO A 374 -19.38 57.28 -16.26
CA PRO A 374 -18.58 57.30 -15.03
C PRO A 374 -18.54 58.66 -14.31
N ASN A 375 -17.96 58.69 -13.10
CA ASN A 375 -17.35 59.92 -12.56
C ASN A 375 -16.33 59.64 -11.44
N ARG A 376 -15.16 60.30 -11.55
CA ARG A 376 -14.49 61.18 -10.54
C ARG A 376 -14.29 60.66 -9.09
N LEU A 377 -13.19 60.92 -8.36
CA LEU A 377 -12.05 61.87 -8.34
C LEU A 377 -10.94 61.18 -7.46
N ALA A 378 -9.68 61.61 -7.27
CA ALA A 378 -8.87 62.78 -7.60
C ALA A 378 -7.36 62.45 -7.41
N TYR A 379 -6.47 63.19 -8.10
CA TYR A 379 -5.15 63.73 -7.70
C TYR A 379 -4.31 63.03 -6.59
N ILE A 380 -2.97 62.93 -6.69
CA ILE A 380 -2.02 64.06 -6.83
C ILE A 380 -0.78 63.69 -7.68
N THR A 381 -0.25 64.70 -8.37
CA THR A 381 0.92 64.69 -9.26
C THR A 381 2.25 65.05 -8.58
N ALA A 382 3.37 64.48 -9.04
CA ALA A 382 4.69 65.13 -9.03
C ALA A 382 5.56 64.65 -10.22
N ARG A 383 6.54 65.45 -10.64
CA ARG A 383 7.20 65.39 -11.96
C ARG A 383 8.59 64.71 -11.98
N PRO A 384 9.09 64.29 -13.16
CA PRO A 384 10.44 63.76 -13.36
C PRO A 384 11.51 64.86 -13.51
N THR A 385 12.79 64.47 -13.48
CA THR A 385 13.94 65.29 -13.97
C THR A 385 14.95 64.45 -14.74
N ASP A 386 15.61 65.09 -15.70
CA ASP A 386 16.36 64.49 -16.81
C ASP A 386 17.85 64.21 -16.58
N GLY A 387 18.50 63.58 -17.57
CA GLY A 387 19.96 63.58 -17.80
C GLY A 387 20.49 62.21 -18.27
N SER A 388 20.67 61.93 -19.56
CA SER A 388 21.82 62.33 -20.41
C SER A 388 23.20 61.89 -19.88
N ALA A 389 24.12 61.27 -20.63
CA ALA A 389 24.09 60.71 -21.98
C ALA A 389 25.37 59.86 -22.24
N SER A 390 25.39 59.14 -23.37
CA SER A 390 26.57 58.82 -24.20
C SER A 390 27.50 57.62 -23.88
N HIS A 391 27.59 56.76 -24.92
CA HIS A 391 28.82 56.24 -25.56
C HIS A 391 29.47 54.89 -25.15
N ARG A 392 29.66 54.09 -26.23
CA ARG A 392 30.66 53.02 -26.50
C ARG A 392 30.53 51.65 -25.80
N ALA A 393 30.13 50.67 -26.61
CA ALA A 393 30.63 49.29 -26.54
C ALA A 393 32.13 49.26 -26.98
N PRO A 394 32.93 48.22 -26.66
CA PRO A 394 32.70 46.86 -27.19
C PRO A 394 33.04 45.65 -26.29
N HIS A 395 32.37 44.53 -26.61
CA HIS A 395 32.87 43.14 -26.63
C HIS A 395 33.50 42.42 -25.40
N PHE A 396 33.00 41.18 -25.25
CA PHE A 396 33.64 39.92 -24.81
C PHE A 396 33.41 39.36 -23.38
N ILE A 397 32.71 38.21 -23.39
CA ILE A 397 32.85 37.00 -22.55
C ILE A 397 32.99 37.21 -21.04
N MET A 398 31.94 36.86 -20.30
CA MET A 398 32.00 36.61 -18.86
C MET A 398 31.52 35.21 -18.52
N SER A 399 32.44 34.39 -17.99
CA SER A 399 32.12 33.14 -17.30
C SER A 399 31.33 33.46 -16.03
N VAL A 400 30.15 32.85 -15.86
CA VAL A 400 29.34 33.03 -14.66
C VAL A 400 29.59 31.88 -13.69
N ARG A 401 30.41 32.14 -12.67
CA ARG A 401 30.26 31.44 -11.38
C ARG A 401 29.00 31.98 -10.69
N VAL A 402 28.10 31.10 -10.28
CA VAL A 402 27.05 31.44 -9.32
C VAL A 402 27.38 30.79 -7.98
N SER A 403 27.41 31.60 -6.94
CA SER A 403 27.17 31.16 -5.56
C SER A 403 26.16 32.13 -4.94
N PRO A 404 25.31 31.66 -4.02
CA PRO A 404 23.96 32.20 -3.89
C PRO A 404 23.87 33.33 -2.85
N LEU A 405 22.87 34.21 -3.00
CA LEU A 405 22.21 34.90 -1.90
C LEU A 405 20.91 35.60 -2.36
N VAL A 406 20.09 35.95 -1.37
CA VAL A 406 18.81 36.69 -1.42
C VAL A 406 17.55 35.86 -1.71
N SER A 407 16.84 35.60 -0.61
CA SER A 407 15.46 35.10 -0.52
C SER A 407 14.43 36.11 -1.04
N LEU A 408 13.27 35.63 -1.50
CA LEU A 408 12.01 36.36 -1.28
C LEU A 408 10.78 35.42 -1.19
N LEU A 409 10.10 35.51 -0.05
CA LEU A 409 8.67 35.30 0.22
C LEU A 409 7.77 34.68 -0.87
N PHE A 410 7.20 33.51 -0.56
CA PHE A 410 5.78 33.23 -0.83
C PHE A 410 5.14 32.59 0.40
N ALA A 411 4.18 33.30 1.00
CA ALA A 411 3.35 32.79 2.08
C ALA A 411 1.99 32.40 1.51
N TYR A 412 1.60 31.14 1.66
CA TYR A 412 0.23 30.68 1.41
C TYR A 412 -0.54 30.64 2.73
N GLY A 413 -1.34 31.68 2.97
CA GLY A 413 -2.33 31.68 4.05
C GLY A 413 -3.54 30.84 3.66
N GLY A 414 -3.92 29.89 4.50
CA GLY A 414 -5.16 29.11 4.32
C GLY A 414 -6.40 29.90 4.78
N PRO A 415 -7.54 29.82 4.07
CA PRO A 415 -8.82 30.29 4.58
C PRO A 415 -9.41 29.31 5.61
N ALA A 416 -10.12 29.83 6.60
CA ALA A 416 -10.76 29.05 7.65
C ALA A 416 -12.00 28.28 7.15
N ASN A 417 -12.28 27.15 7.80
CA ASN A 417 -13.38 26.23 7.50
C ASN A 417 -14.74 26.80 7.99
N PRO A 418 -15.73 27.09 7.12
CA PRO A 418 -16.92 27.86 7.49
C PRO A 418 -18.22 27.02 7.47
N TYR A 419 -18.29 25.93 8.24
CA TYR A 419 -19.54 25.17 8.44
C TYR A 419 -19.72 24.71 9.88
N ASP A 420 -20.13 25.64 10.74
CA ASP A 420 -20.78 25.34 12.01
C ASP A 420 -22.15 26.05 12.05
N GLN A 421 -23.21 25.28 11.85
CA GLN A 421 -24.58 25.47 12.38
C GLN A 421 -25.53 24.42 11.81
N ARG A 422 -26.36 23.83 12.69
CA ARG A 422 -27.51 22.97 12.34
C ARG A 422 -28.79 23.66 12.79
N ASP A 423 -29.85 23.59 12.01
CA ASP A 423 -31.20 24.01 12.43
C ASP A 423 -32.31 23.09 11.87
N ASN A 424 -33.55 23.28 12.34
CA ASN A 424 -34.57 22.23 12.53
C ASN A 424 -35.62 22.02 11.41
N GLY A 425 -35.87 20.75 11.06
CA GLY A 425 -37.19 20.15 10.70
C GLY A 425 -37.96 20.62 9.42
N PRO A 426 -39.16 20.08 9.12
CA PRO A 426 -39.91 19.03 9.83
C PRO A 426 -40.48 17.85 8.99
N GLN A 427 -40.76 16.80 9.76
CA GLN A 427 -41.55 15.56 9.60
C GLN A 427 -42.77 15.49 8.65
N TYR A 428 -42.77 14.42 7.84
CA TYR A 428 -43.92 13.59 7.40
C TYR A 428 -43.39 12.14 7.19
N GLY A 429 -44.16 11.05 7.13
CA GLY A 429 -45.60 10.84 7.36
C GLY A 429 -46.09 9.54 6.68
N ALA A 430 -46.21 8.42 7.41
CA ALA A 430 -46.46 7.08 6.85
C ALA A 430 -47.71 6.37 7.43
N PRO A 431 -48.34 5.46 6.65
CA PRO A 431 -49.13 4.35 7.20
C PRO A 431 -48.61 2.96 6.74
N ALA A 432 -49.07 1.91 7.44
CA ALA A 432 -48.45 0.58 7.47
C ALA A 432 -49.34 -0.56 6.89
N GLN A 433 -48.93 -1.82 7.17
CA GLN A 433 -49.56 -3.15 6.92
C GLN A 433 -48.88 -3.96 5.79
N GLN A 434 -48.65 -5.29 5.87
CA GLN A 434 -48.92 -6.32 6.91
C GLN A 434 -47.98 -7.53 6.69
N GLN A 435 -47.64 -8.30 7.73
CA GLN A 435 -47.05 -9.66 7.61
C GLN A 435 -48.16 -10.74 7.59
N PRO A 436 -47.82 -11.96 7.15
CA PRO A 436 -48.06 -13.11 8.02
C PRO A 436 -46.87 -14.10 8.15
N HIS A 437 -47.05 -15.09 9.02
CA HIS A 437 -46.03 -15.82 9.78
C HIS A 437 -46.26 -17.35 9.75
N TYR A 438 -45.19 -18.15 9.69
CA TYR A 438 -45.10 -19.60 10.03
C TYR A 438 -43.58 -19.96 10.11
N GLY A 439 -43.08 -20.96 10.83
CA GLY A 439 -43.61 -21.98 11.77
C GLY A 439 -42.46 -22.93 12.19
N GLN A 440 -42.46 -23.51 13.40
CA GLN A 440 -41.28 -24.17 14.01
C GLN A 440 -41.14 -25.71 13.83
N GLY A 441 -39.88 -26.15 13.70
CA GLY A 441 -39.30 -27.36 14.33
C GLY A 441 -39.40 -28.72 13.60
N PRO A 442 -38.74 -29.80 14.09
CA PRO A 442 -37.64 -29.87 15.08
C PRO A 442 -36.44 -30.76 14.62
N SER A 443 -35.45 -30.96 15.52
CA SER A 443 -34.19 -31.71 15.32
C SER A 443 -34.25 -33.18 15.78
N TYR A 444 -33.45 -34.08 15.18
CA TYR A 444 -32.97 -35.35 15.75
C TYR A 444 -31.65 -35.81 15.08
N GLY A 445 -30.82 -36.60 15.79
CA GLY A 445 -29.57 -37.18 15.27
C GLY A 445 -29.46 -38.70 15.53
N GLY A 446 -28.38 -39.34 15.06
CA GLY A 446 -28.08 -40.77 15.31
C GLY A 446 -27.13 -41.40 14.28
N HIS A 447 -26.29 -42.36 14.70
CA HIS A 447 -25.20 -42.95 13.90
C HIS A 447 -25.53 -44.30 13.22
N GLY A 448 -24.90 -44.54 12.05
CA GLY A 448 -24.13 -45.76 11.74
C GLY A 448 -24.83 -46.97 11.09
N TYR A 449 -24.27 -47.49 9.98
CA TYR A 449 -23.62 -48.82 9.86
C TYR A 449 -23.11 -49.12 8.42
N ASP A 450 -22.18 -50.08 8.35
CA ASP A 450 -21.50 -50.75 7.20
C ASP A 450 -22.45 -51.39 6.13
N GLN A 451 -22.05 -51.93 4.95
CA GLN A 451 -20.76 -52.49 4.45
C GLN A 451 -20.73 -52.71 2.90
N ASN A 452 -19.55 -53.13 2.39
CA ASN A 452 -19.26 -53.98 1.20
C ASN A 452 -18.87 -53.41 -0.20
N ALA A 453 -18.02 -54.19 -0.89
CA ALA A 453 -17.06 -53.84 -1.96
C ALA A 453 -17.48 -54.41 -3.37
N PRO A 454 -16.66 -54.57 -4.47
CA PRO A 454 -15.18 -54.71 -4.55
C PRO A 454 -14.37 -54.11 -5.75
N ALA A 455 -13.06 -53.90 -5.47
CA ALA A 455 -11.81 -54.14 -6.23
C ALA A 455 -11.67 -54.09 -7.78
N HIS A 456 -10.56 -53.47 -8.22
CA HIS A 456 -9.67 -53.98 -9.30
C HIS A 456 -8.20 -53.53 -9.07
N GLY A 457 -7.20 -54.42 -9.25
CA GLY A 457 -5.75 -54.12 -9.06
C GLY A 457 -5.01 -53.71 -10.35
N GLY A 458 -3.66 -53.58 -10.42
CA GLY A 458 -2.60 -53.71 -9.41
C GLY A 458 -1.28 -54.30 -9.98
N TYR A 459 -0.13 -53.63 -9.81
CA TYR A 459 1.28 -54.08 -10.02
C TYR A 459 2.23 -52.99 -9.45
N GLY A 460 3.35 -53.22 -8.75
CA GLY A 460 3.88 -54.44 -8.10
C GLY A 460 5.37 -54.32 -7.66
N GLY A 461 5.69 -54.65 -6.40
CA GLY A 461 7.04 -54.94 -5.85
C GLY A 461 7.82 -53.77 -5.20
N GLY A 462 8.48 -53.91 -4.04
CA GLY A 462 8.52 -55.01 -3.05
C GLY A 462 9.22 -54.52 -1.75
N THR A 463 8.57 -54.63 -0.59
CA THR A 463 8.73 -55.67 0.47
C THR A 463 9.94 -55.56 1.41
N VAL A 464 9.65 -55.29 2.69
CA VAL A 464 10.08 -56.12 3.84
C VAL A 464 8.91 -56.23 4.82
N GLU A 465 8.64 -57.44 5.29
CA GLU A 465 7.50 -57.76 6.18
C GLU A 465 7.91 -57.77 7.66
N MET A 466 6.93 -57.61 8.56
CA MET A 466 6.71 -58.59 9.65
C MET A 466 5.33 -58.42 10.30
N ALA A 467 4.70 -59.54 10.64
CA ALA A 467 3.34 -59.65 11.15
C ALA A 467 3.30 -59.66 12.72
N PRO A 468 2.12 -59.68 13.38
CA PRO A 468 1.94 -58.99 14.67
C PRO A 468 2.04 -59.88 15.92
N LEU A 469 2.32 -59.22 17.06
CA LEU A 469 2.19 -59.78 18.42
C LEU A 469 1.34 -58.87 19.30
N ALA A 470 0.05 -58.78 18.98
CA ALA A 470 -0.96 -58.08 19.78
C ALA A 470 -1.39 -58.94 20.99
N GLN A 471 -0.50 -59.13 21.98
CA GLN A 471 -0.85 -59.79 23.25
C GLN A 471 0.15 -59.51 24.40
N ASN A 472 0.47 -58.23 24.66
CA ASN A 472 0.86 -57.67 25.98
C ASN A 472 1.29 -56.18 25.84
N ALA A 473 0.35 -55.31 25.48
CA ALA A 473 0.58 -53.85 25.40
C ALA A 473 -0.46 -53.06 26.23
N GLY A 474 -0.87 -53.61 27.38
CA GLY A 474 -1.38 -52.79 28.47
C GLY A 474 -0.17 -52.12 29.15
N SER A 475 -0.19 -50.79 29.25
CA SER A 475 0.86 -49.96 29.89
C SER A 475 2.14 -49.72 29.06
N MET A 476 2.06 -48.86 28.03
CA MET A 476 3.11 -47.89 27.62
C MET A 476 2.51 -46.97 26.54
N ALA A 477 1.82 -45.90 26.95
CA ALA A 477 1.35 -44.87 26.01
C ALA A 477 2.49 -43.90 25.69
N GLY A 478 3.00 -43.94 24.46
CA GLY A 478 4.02 -43.00 23.99
C GLY A 478 3.46 -41.58 23.85
N SER A 479 4.10 -40.61 24.50
CA SER A 479 3.79 -39.18 24.36
C SER A 479 4.01 -38.68 22.92
N ASP A 480 3.13 -37.81 22.40
CA ASP A 480 3.34 -37.11 21.13
C ASP A 480 4.61 -36.22 21.23
N PRO A 481 5.67 -36.47 20.43
CA PRO A 481 6.90 -35.67 20.43
C PRO A 481 6.72 -34.17 20.10
N ASN A 482 5.53 -33.78 19.65
CA ASN A 482 5.16 -32.40 19.32
C ASN A 482 3.94 -31.89 20.10
N GLY A 483 3.46 -32.59 21.14
CA GLY A 483 2.22 -32.25 21.85
C GLY A 483 2.13 -30.79 22.32
N ILE A 484 3.21 -30.24 22.87
CA ILE A 484 3.30 -28.83 23.29
C ILE A 484 3.18 -27.86 22.10
N LEU A 485 3.78 -28.18 20.94
CA LEU A 485 3.72 -27.32 19.76
C LEU A 485 2.34 -27.35 19.11
N ASN A 486 1.66 -28.49 19.17
CA ASN A 486 0.27 -28.63 18.73
C ASN A 486 -0.67 -27.81 19.65
N GLU A 487 -0.48 -27.93 20.97
CA GLU A 487 -1.23 -27.15 21.96
C GLU A 487 -1.01 -25.64 21.81
N CYS A 488 0.23 -25.17 21.58
CA CYS A 488 0.49 -23.76 21.27
C CYS A 488 -0.24 -23.27 20.00
N ARG A 489 -0.30 -24.09 18.93
CA ARG A 489 -1.04 -23.73 17.71
C ARG A 489 -2.54 -23.62 17.95
N ASP A 490 -3.09 -24.50 18.78
CA ASP A 490 -4.51 -24.50 19.11
C ASP A 490 -4.87 -23.34 20.07
N ILE A 491 -3.94 -22.92 20.93
CA ILE A 491 -4.05 -21.67 21.70
C ILE A 491 -4.04 -20.46 20.76
N ASP A 492 -3.12 -20.40 19.80
CA ASP A 492 -3.07 -19.30 18.80
C ASP A 492 -4.40 -19.16 18.03
N ARG A 493 -5.01 -20.28 17.58
CA ARG A 493 -6.32 -20.24 16.91
C ARG A 493 -7.45 -19.74 17.81
N GLY A 494 -7.41 -20.04 19.11
CA GLY A 494 -8.36 -19.50 20.07
C GLY A 494 -8.17 -17.99 20.29
N ILE A 495 -6.93 -17.49 20.22
CA ILE A 495 -6.68 -16.05 20.25
C ILE A 495 -7.22 -15.39 18.96
N ASP A 496 -7.05 -16.02 17.79
CA ASP A 496 -7.65 -15.53 16.53
C ASP A 496 -9.20 -15.46 16.60
N GLU A 497 -9.84 -16.28 17.45
CA GLU A 497 -11.28 -16.26 17.70
C GLU A 497 -11.68 -15.12 18.65
N ILE A 498 -10.91 -14.91 19.72
CA ILE A 498 -11.08 -13.75 20.62
C ILE A 498 -10.92 -12.43 19.87
N ASP A 499 -9.92 -12.29 19.00
CA ASP A 499 -9.69 -11.09 18.19
C ASP A 499 -10.92 -10.79 17.29
N ARG A 500 -11.54 -11.83 16.70
CA ARG A 500 -12.77 -11.70 15.90
C ARG A 500 -14.00 -11.33 16.75
N ASN A 501 -14.14 -11.92 17.92
CA ASN A 501 -15.24 -11.59 18.84
C ASN A 501 -15.13 -10.15 19.34
N LEU A 502 -13.92 -9.66 19.61
CA LEU A 502 -13.66 -8.27 20.00
C LEU A 502 -14.14 -7.26 18.95
N ASP A 503 -13.89 -7.51 17.67
CA ASP A 503 -14.35 -6.63 16.60
C ASP A 503 -15.88 -6.67 16.43
N GLN A 504 -16.51 -7.83 16.59
CA GLN A 504 -17.98 -7.94 16.63
C GLN A 504 -18.58 -7.18 17.83
N LEU A 505 -17.96 -7.33 19.01
CA LEU A 505 -18.38 -6.70 20.25
C LEU A 505 -18.29 -5.16 20.16
N ARG A 506 -17.21 -4.60 19.58
CA ARG A 506 -17.08 -3.17 19.26
C ARG A 506 -18.22 -2.64 18.36
N MET A 507 -18.58 -3.40 17.32
CA MET A 507 -19.64 -3.01 16.39
C MET A 507 -21.02 -3.00 17.06
N ILE A 508 -21.34 -4.04 17.84
CA ILE A 508 -22.62 -4.15 18.57
C ILE A 508 -22.71 -3.06 19.64
N GLN A 509 -21.65 -2.88 20.44
CA GLN A 509 -21.55 -1.83 21.45
C GLN A 509 -21.82 -0.42 20.89
N THR A 510 -21.28 -0.11 19.70
CA THR A 510 -21.53 1.18 19.05
C THR A 510 -23.00 1.32 18.63
N ARG A 511 -23.62 0.29 18.03
CA ARG A 511 -25.04 0.32 17.66
C ARG A 511 -25.99 0.43 18.86
N THR A 512 -25.72 -0.30 19.94
CA THR A 512 -26.47 -0.23 21.21
C THR A 512 -26.45 1.17 21.83
N LEU A 513 -25.38 1.95 21.59
CA LEU A 513 -25.29 3.33 22.03
C LEU A 513 -26.11 4.25 21.12
N ASP A 514 -26.07 4.07 19.81
CA ASP A 514 -26.67 5.03 18.87
C ASP A 514 -28.19 4.82 18.64
N ASP A 515 -28.72 3.63 18.92
CA ASP A 515 -30.17 3.34 18.81
C ASP A 515 -31.00 4.02 19.92
N ALA A 516 -32.04 4.76 19.51
CA ALA A 516 -33.00 5.41 20.42
C ALA A 516 -34.28 4.58 20.67
N ASP A 517 -34.46 3.45 19.98
CA ASP A 517 -35.63 2.57 20.10
C ASP A 517 -35.37 1.46 21.13
N SER A 518 -36.24 1.38 22.15
CA SER A 518 -36.13 0.41 23.24
C SER A 518 -36.36 -1.04 22.81
N SER A 519 -37.05 -1.26 21.68
CA SER A 519 -37.34 -2.60 21.16
C SER A 519 -36.09 -3.25 20.55
N ALA A 520 -35.42 -2.56 19.62
CA ALA A 520 -34.17 -2.99 19.01
C ALA A 520 -33.02 -3.12 20.03
N SER A 521 -32.93 -2.16 20.96
CA SER A 521 -31.98 -2.17 22.09
C SER A 521 -32.00 -3.50 22.85
N SER A 522 -33.20 -4.08 23.07
CA SER A 522 -33.34 -5.33 23.83
C SER A 522 -32.73 -6.56 23.12
N ALA A 523 -32.69 -6.58 21.79
CA ALA A 523 -32.08 -7.66 21.01
C ALA A 523 -30.55 -7.49 20.94
N ASN A 524 -30.09 -6.27 20.69
CA ASN A 524 -28.67 -5.93 20.67
C ASN A 524 -28.01 -6.20 22.03
N ASN A 525 -28.69 -5.87 23.15
CA ASN A 525 -28.21 -6.16 24.51
C ASN A 525 -28.05 -7.67 24.77
N ARG A 526 -28.98 -8.51 24.31
CA ARG A 526 -28.85 -9.98 24.45
C ARG A 526 -27.68 -10.53 23.62
N HIS A 527 -27.45 -9.97 22.44
CA HIS A 527 -26.33 -10.40 21.58
C HIS A 527 -24.98 -9.98 22.17
N LEU A 528 -24.90 -8.76 22.72
CA LEU A 528 -23.76 -8.25 23.48
C LEU A 528 -23.46 -9.12 24.70
N ASP A 529 -24.46 -9.42 25.53
CA ASP A 529 -24.34 -10.32 26.69
C ASP A 529 -23.82 -11.71 26.29
N ALA A 530 -24.36 -12.29 25.21
CA ALA A 530 -23.96 -13.62 24.73
C ALA A 530 -22.51 -13.64 24.23
N LEU A 531 -22.13 -12.72 23.35
CA LEU A 531 -20.79 -12.64 22.76
C LEU A 531 -19.72 -12.29 23.80
N SER A 532 -20.05 -11.41 24.75
CA SER A 532 -19.17 -11.07 25.87
C SER A 532 -18.94 -12.27 26.80
N SER A 533 -20.01 -13.02 27.13
CA SER A 533 -19.91 -14.24 27.94
C SER A 533 -19.08 -15.34 27.24
N GLU A 534 -19.30 -15.55 25.94
CA GLU A 534 -18.53 -16.47 25.09
C GLU A 534 -17.04 -16.10 25.06
N THR A 535 -16.73 -14.81 24.85
CA THR A 535 -15.35 -14.32 24.83
C THR A 535 -14.66 -14.49 26.19
N MET A 536 -15.37 -14.23 27.30
CA MET A 536 -14.86 -14.51 28.65
C MET A 536 -14.66 -16.01 28.91
N ALA A 537 -15.50 -16.89 28.38
CA ALA A 537 -15.31 -18.34 28.46
C ALA A 537 -14.06 -18.79 27.69
N LEU A 538 -13.83 -18.23 26.49
CA LEU A 538 -12.61 -18.46 25.72
C LEU A 538 -11.35 -17.98 26.47
N TYR A 539 -11.35 -16.77 27.06
CA TYR A 539 -10.23 -16.31 27.87
C TYR A 539 -9.90 -17.26 29.03
N ARG A 540 -10.90 -17.68 29.82
CA ARG A 540 -10.69 -18.63 30.93
C ARG A 540 -10.07 -19.94 30.44
N SER A 541 -10.58 -20.47 29.32
CA SER A 541 -10.06 -21.69 28.68
C SER A 541 -8.61 -21.52 28.23
N LEU A 542 -8.29 -20.45 27.49
CA LEU A 542 -6.94 -20.22 26.98
C LEU A 542 -5.92 -19.92 28.09
N THR A 543 -6.30 -19.19 29.13
CA THR A 543 -5.42 -18.96 30.30
C THR A 543 -5.06 -20.27 30.98
N GLU A 544 -6.02 -21.19 31.19
CA GLU A 544 -5.72 -22.49 31.80
C GLU A 544 -4.92 -23.41 30.85
N ARG A 545 -5.15 -23.35 29.53
CA ARG A 545 -4.32 -24.05 28.53
C ARG A 545 -2.87 -23.54 28.51
N VAL A 546 -2.66 -22.22 28.50
CA VAL A 546 -1.33 -21.60 28.60
C VAL A 546 -0.66 -21.98 29.93
N ARG A 547 -1.41 -21.99 31.04
CA ARG A 547 -0.92 -22.45 32.35
C ARG A 547 -0.47 -23.91 32.32
N SER A 548 -1.30 -24.80 31.78
CA SER A 548 -1.00 -26.23 31.61
C SER A 548 0.29 -26.42 30.81
N VAL A 549 0.40 -25.76 29.66
CA VAL A 549 1.62 -25.76 28.83
C VAL A 549 2.85 -25.26 29.61
N LYS A 550 2.77 -24.11 30.29
CA LYS A 550 3.89 -23.54 31.07
C LYS A 550 4.27 -24.38 32.30
N SER A 551 3.36 -25.21 32.80
CA SER A 551 3.62 -26.13 33.92
C SER A 551 4.41 -27.38 33.50
N ASN A 552 4.32 -27.78 32.23
CA ASN A 552 5.02 -28.96 31.71
C ASN A 552 6.54 -28.70 31.64
N PRO A 553 7.42 -29.57 32.20
CA PRO A 553 8.87 -29.44 32.10
C PRO A 553 9.41 -29.27 30.66
N ASP A 554 8.81 -29.96 29.69
CA ASP A 554 9.23 -29.94 28.28
C ASP A 554 8.97 -28.59 27.59
N SER A 555 8.16 -27.70 28.20
CA SER A 555 7.94 -26.33 27.72
C SER A 555 9.22 -25.48 27.79
N ARG A 556 10.14 -25.83 28.69
CA ARG A 556 11.40 -25.10 28.92
C ARG A 556 12.50 -25.48 27.93
N THR A 557 12.29 -26.51 27.12
CA THR A 557 13.25 -26.94 26.09
C THR A 557 13.46 -25.85 25.03
N PRO A 558 14.67 -25.70 24.45
CA PRO A 558 14.93 -24.70 23.40
C PRO A 558 14.00 -24.81 22.18
N LYS A 559 13.46 -26.01 21.90
CA LYS A 559 12.47 -26.28 20.85
C LYS A 559 11.12 -25.61 21.13
N ASN A 560 10.63 -25.70 22.36
CA ASN A 560 9.26 -25.32 22.72
C ASN A 560 9.17 -23.91 23.33
N ASN A 561 10.16 -23.51 24.12
CA ASN A 561 10.17 -22.27 24.90
C ASN A 561 9.81 -21.01 24.07
N PRO A 562 10.36 -20.78 22.85
CA PRO A 562 9.99 -19.61 22.05
C PRO A 562 8.52 -19.57 21.62
N GLN A 563 7.90 -20.72 21.38
CA GLN A 563 6.49 -20.82 20.98
C GLN A 563 5.57 -20.61 22.19
N VAL A 564 5.92 -21.19 23.33
CA VAL A 564 5.21 -20.98 24.61
C VAL A 564 5.26 -19.51 25.03
N GLY A 565 6.44 -18.87 24.93
CA GLY A 565 6.61 -17.44 25.18
C GLY A 565 5.97 -16.52 24.13
N ARG A 566 5.64 -17.02 22.92
CA ARG A 566 4.81 -16.27 21.96
C ARG A 566 3.35 -16.28 22.38
N VAL A 567 2.77 -17.46 22.61
CA VAL A 567 1.33 -17.57 22.92
C VAL A 567 0.97 -16.89 24.23
N ASP A 568 1.86 -16.93 25.23
CA ASP A 568 1.72 -16.17 26.49
C ASP A 568 1.60 -14.66 26.23
N ARG A 569 2.60 -14.06 25.56
CA ARG A 569 2.58 -12.63 25.19
C ARG A 569 1.38 -12.25 24.34
N ARG A 570 0.97 -13.12 23.40
CA ARG A 570 -0.17 -12.89 22.52
C ARG A 570 -1.50 -12.88 23.30
N LEU A 571 -1.68 -13.81 24.25
CA LEU A 571 -2.84 -13.83 25.14
C LEU A 571 -2.87 -12.59 26.05
N LYS A 572 -1.72 -12.14 26.58
CA LYS A 572 -1.63 -10.87 27.33
C LYS A 572 -2.10 -9.67 26.50
N ALA A 573 -1.65 -9.59 25.25
CA ALA A 573 -2.03 -8.52 24.34
C ALA A 573 -3.54 -8.55 24.03
N ALA A 574 -4.13 -9.74 23.83
CA ALA A 574 -5.57 -9.90 23.64
C ALA A 574 -6.37 -9.45 24.89
N ILE A 575 -5.94 -9.80 26.10
CA ILE A 575 -6.60 -9.35 27.35
C ILE A 575 -6.53 -7.83 27.49
N GLN A 576 -5.37 -7.22 27.21
CA GLN A 576 -5.20 -5.76 27.23
C GLN A 576 -6.10 -5.07 26.19
N GLN A 577 -6.27 -5.65 25.00
CA GLN A 577 -7.21 -5.13 24.00
C GLN A 577 -8.65 -5.17 24.50
N TYR A 578 -9.11 -6.27 25.12
CA TYR A 578 -10.47 -6.34 25.68
C TYR A 578 -10.68 -5.29 26.78
N GLN A 579 -9.73 -5.14 27.71
CA GLN A 579 -9.79 -4.09 28.74
C GLN A 579 -9.88 -2.68 28.12
N GLN A 580 -9.19 -2.42 27.01
CA GLN A 580 -9.26 -1.15 26.31
C GLN A 580 -10.63 -0.94 25.63
N VAL A 581 -11.24 -1.98 25.06
CA VAL A 581 -12.57 -1.92 24.46
C VAL A 581 -13.63 -1.63 25.51
N GLU A 582 -13.65 -2.40 26.61
CA GLU A 582 -14.61 -2.17 27.69
C GLU A 582 -14.43 -0.81 28.37
N SER A 583 -13.19 -0.34 28.55
CA SER A 583 -12.93 0.99 29.09
C SER A 583 -13.52 2.11 28.21
N GLN A 584 -13.42 1.97 26.87
CA GLN A 584 -14.04 2.91 25.93
C GLN A 584 -15.57 2.81 25.95
N PHE A 585 -16.14 1.61 26.05
CA PHE A 585 -17.58 1.39 26.11
C PHE A 585 -18.19 1.92 27.42
N ARG A 586 -17.55 1.65 28.57
CA ARG A 586 -17.91 2.20 29.89
C ARG A 586 -18.00 3.73 29.83
N LYS A 587 -16.96 4.38 29.30
CA LYS A 587 -16.93 5.84 29.16
C LYS A 587 -18.06 6.37 28.28
N ARG A 588 -18.29 5.78 27.09
CA ARG A 588 -19.39 6.21 26.20
C ARG A 588 -20.77 6.01 26.85
N THR A 589 -20.96 4.94 27.62
CA THR A 589 -22.20 4.67 28.36
C THR A 589 -22.42 5.71 29.47
N GLN A 590 -21.38 6.06 30.23
CA GLN A 590 -21.42 7.15 31.21
C GLN A 590 -21.75 8.50 30.56
N ASP A 591 -21.08 8.85 29.45
CA ASP A 591 -21.35 10.07 28.68
C ASP A 591 -22.82 10.14 28.20
N GLN A 592 -23.43 8.99 27.87
CA GLN A 592 -24.85 8.92 27.51
C GLN A 592 -25.78 9.09 28.70
N MET A 593 -25.52 8.43 29.83
CA MET A 593 -26.30 8.61 31.04
C MET A 593 -26.27 10.08 31.50
N ALA A 594 -25.10 10.71 31.43
CA ALA A 594 -24.92 12.13 31.72
C ALA A 594 -25.73 13.05 30.76
N ARG A 595 -25.91 12.66 29.49
CA ARG A 595 -26.80 13.38 28.55
C ARG A 595 -28.28 13.17 28.89
N GLN A 596 -28.70 11.93 29.16
CA GLN A 596 -30.09 11.62 29.51
C GLN A 596 -30.51 12.28 30.84
N TYR A 597 -29.60 12.37 31.82
CA TYR A 597 -29.81 13.10 33.06
C TYR A 597 -30.08 14.59 32.80
N ARG A 598 -29.23 15.27 32.01
CA ARG A 598 -29.41 16.70 31.66
C ARG A 598 -30.67 16.96 30.83
N ILE A 599 -31.20 15.98 30.07
CA ILE A 599 -32.48 16.10 29.35
C ILE A 599 -33.68 16.14 30.32
N VAL A 600 -33.61 15.41 31.43
CA VAL A 600 -34.64 15.41 32.49
C VAL A 600 -34.49 16.64 33.39
N ARG A 601 -33.25 17.01 33.76
CA ARG A 601 -32.93 18.12 34.66
C ARG A 601 -31.82 19.02 34.06
N PRO A 602 -32.20 20.04 33.25
CA PRO A 602 -31.24 20.89 32.53
C PRO A 602 -30.41 21.82 33.43
N ASP A 603 -30.84 22.05 34.66
CA ASP A 603 -30.24 22.91 35.69
C ASP A 603 -29.23 22.20 36.61
N ALA A 604 -29.03 20.89 36.42
CA ALA A 604 -28.12 20.09 37.26
C ALA A 604 -26.64 20.52 37.08
N SER A 605 -25.91 20.60 38.19
CA SER A 605 -24.47 20.92 38.17
C SER A 605 -23.63 19.76 37.66
N GLU A 606 -22.42 20.03 37.14
CA GLU A 606 -21.52 18.98 36.66
C GLU A 606 -21.18 17.95 37.75
N ASP A 607 -21.03 18.38 39.00
CA ASP A 607 -20.80 17.49 40.14
C ASP A 607 -22.01 16.61 40.47
N GLU A 608 -23.23 17.14 40.31
CA GLU A 608 -24.48 16.41 40.52
C GLU A 608 -24.73 15.39 39.40
N VAL A 609 -24.48 15.76 38.14
CA VAL A 609 -24.56 14.84 36.99
C VAL A 609 -23.52 13.73 37.13
N ARG A 610 -22.29 14.07 37.54
CA ARG A 610 -21.23 13.08 37.78
C ARG A 610 -21.61 12.12 38.91
N ALA A 611 -22.05 12.63 40.06
CA ALA A 611 -22.50 11.78 41.17
C ALA A 611 -23.63 10.83 40.77
N ALA A 612 -24.59 11.29 39.96
CA ALA A 612 -25.69 10.46 39.47
C ALA A 612 -25.31 9.41 38.40
N VAL A 613 -24.11 9.49 37.83
CA VAL A 613 -23.58 8.55 36.82
C VAL A 613 -22.49 7.64 37.39
N GLU A 614 -21.77 8.08 38.42
CA GLU A 614 -20.68 7.33 39.08
C GLU A 614 -21.14 6.56 40.33
N ASP A 615 -22.26 6.92 40.98
CA ASP A 615 -22.77 6.16 42.13
C ASP A 615 -23.51 4.89 41.68
N THR A 616 -22.73 3.83 41.42
CA THR A 616 -23.20 2.48 41.09
C THR A 616 -24.16 1.89 42.13
N SER A 617 -24.21 2.44 43.35
CA SER A 617 -24.99 1.90 44.48
C SER A 617 -26.37 2.54 44.67
N ASN A 618 -26.56 3.82 44.31
CA ASN A 618 -27.79 4.57 44.60
C ASN A 618 -28.62 4.93 43.36
N GLY A 619 -29.16 3.92 42.67
CA GLY A 619 -30.20 4.11 41.64
C GLY A 619 -31.46 4.87 42.14
N GLN A 620 -31.61 5.09 43.45
CA GLN A 620 -32.62 5.95 44.04
C GLN A 620 -32.46 7.44 43.66
N VAL A 621 -31.24 7.97 43.48
CA VAL A 621 -31.03 9.41 43.20
C VAL A 621 -31.75 9.85 41.93
N PHE A 622 -31.71 9.04 40.88
CA PHE A 622 -32.45 9.29 39.65
C PHE A 622 -33.96 9.21 39.86
N SER A 623 -34.44 8.24 40.65
CA SER A 623 -35.88 8.11 40.96
C SER A 623 -36.43 9.28 41.78
N GLN A 624 -35.61 9.84 42.69
CA GLN A 624 -35.92 11.01 43.51
C GLN A 624 -36.04 12.27 42.64
N ALA A 625 -35.10 12.47 41.70
CA ALA A 625 -35.10 13.61 40.77
C ALA A 625 -36.32 13.60 39.83
N LEU A 626 -36.77 12.43 39.39
CA LEU A 626 -37.97 12.30 38.54
C LEU A 626 -39.26 12.70 39.27
N MET A 627 -39.36 12.45 40.58
CA MET A 627 -40.53 12.83 41.39
C MET A 627 -40.71 14.35 41.52
N GLN A 628 -39.66 15.13 41.28
CA GLN A 628 -39.68 16.60 41.32
C GLN A 628 -39.99 17.23 39.94
N SER A 629 -40.19 16.41 38.89
CA SER A 629 -40.38 16.89 37.52
C SER A 629 -41.82 16.69 37.01
N ASP A 630 -42.45 17.75 36.51
CA ASP A 630 -43.85 17.74 36.00
C ASP A 630 -44.06 16.89 34.71
N ARG A 631 -43.02 16.20 34.21
CA ARG A 631 -43.03 15.51 32.90
C ARG A 631 -43.18 13.99 33.01
N GLN A 632 -44.20 13.52 33.74
CA GLN A 632 -44.43 12.09 34.05
C GLN A 632 -44.27 11.11 32.87
N GLY A 633 -44.69 11.48 31.65
CA GLY A 633 -44.61 10.60 30.47
C GLY A 633 -43.19 10.34 29.97
N ARG A 634 -42.36 11.40 29.84
CA ARG A 634 -40.96 11.27 29.38
C ARG A 634 -40.04 10.78 30.50
N ALA A 635 -40.37 11.12 31.74
CA ALA A 635 -39.67 10.66 32.95
C ALA A 635 -39.57 9.12 33.04
N ARG A 636 -40.65 8.38 32.75
CA ARG A 636 -40.65 6.90 32.87
C ARG A 636 -39.81 6.20 31.79
N ALA A 637 -39.81 6.69 30.56
CA ALA A 637 -38.97 6.12 29.49
C ALA A 637 -37.48 6.39 29.75
N ALA A 638 -37.14 7.60 30.21
CA ALA A 638 -35.79 7.94 30.65
C ALA A 638 -35.34 7.09 31.85
N LEU A 639 -36.24 6.81 32.82
CA LEU A 639 -35.96 5.93 33.96
C LEU A 639 -35.56 4.53 33.53
N SER A 640 -36.35 3.86 32.68
CA SER A 640 -35.99 2.53 32.18
C SER A 640 -34.64 2.57 31.45
N ALA A 641 -34.46 3.51 30.53
CA ALA A 641 -33.24 3.63 29.73
C ALA A 641 -31.98 4.03 30.53
N VAL A 642 -32.14 4.59 31.74
CA VAL A 642 -31.05 4.83 32.70
C VAL A 642 -30.81 3.58 33.56
N GLN A 643 -31.86 2.90 34.03
CA GLN A 643 -31.74 1.64 34.78
C GLN A 643 -31.09 0.53 33.94
N ASP A 644 -31.46 0.39 32.67
CA ASP A 644 -30.89 -0.60 31.74
C ASP A 644 -29.39 -0.32 31.49
N ARG A 645 -29.01 0.96 31.30
CA ARG A 645 -27.60 1.38 31.17
C ARG A 645 -26.80 1.18 32.46
N HIS A 646 -27.42 1.40 33.61
CA HIS A 646 -26.81 1.15 34.93
C HIS A 646 -26.47 -0.33 35.12
N GLN A 647 -27.40 -1.23 34.75
CA GLN A 647 -27.14 -2.68 34.78
C GLN A 647 -26.01 -3.08 33.83
N ALA A 648 -25.90 -2.44 32.66
CA ALA A 648 -24.77 -2.64 31.75
C ALA A 648 -23.43 -2.19 32.37
N LEU A 649 -23.37 -1.01 33.01
CA LEU A 649 -22.16 -0.54 33.71
C LEU A 649 -21.70 -1.52 34.81
N VAL A 650 -22.62 -2.02 35.63
CA VAL A 650 -22.31 -3.01 36.68
C VAL A 650 -21.68 -4.28 36.09
N LYS A 651 -22.20 -4.79 34.96
CA LYS A 651 -21.64 -5.97 34.28
C LYS A 651 -20.23 -5.70 33.75
N ILE A 652 -20.00 -4.55 33.12
CA ILE A 652 -18.68 -4.15 32.62
C ILE A 652 -17.67 -4.10 33.77
N GLU A 653 -18.05 -3.52 34.91
CA GLU A 653 -17.18 -3.44 36.10
C GLU A 653 -16.83 -4.83 36.65
N GLN A 654 -17.80 -5.75 36.72
CA GLN A 654 -17.54 -7.15 37.10
C GLN A 654 -16.57 -7.85 36.14
N GLN A 655 -16.74 -7.66 34.83
CA GLN A 655 -15.87 -8.25 33.81
C GLN A 655 -14.46 -7.64 33.81
N MET A 656 -14.34 -6.32 34.01
CA MET A 656 -13.03 -5.66 34.14
C MET A 656 -12.25 -6.16 35.36
N VAL A 657 -12.92 -6.41 36.49
CA VAL A 657 -12.31 -7.03 37.68
C VAL A 657 -11.85 -8.47 37.36
N GLU A 658 -12.70 -9.28 36.72
CA GLU A 658 -12.35 -10.66 36.37
C GLU A 658 -11.17 -10.73 35.38
N LEU A 659 -11.13 -9.86 34.36
CA LEU A 659 -10.01 -9.76 33.42
C LEU A 659 -8.72 -9.31 34.11
N SER A 660 -8.81 -8.39 35.08
CA SER A 660 -7.67 -7.99 35.89
C SER A 660 -7.14 -9.17 36.72
N GLN A 661 -8.01 -10.00 37.28
CA GLN A 661 -7.61 -11.21 37.99
C GLN A 661 -6.93 -12.22 37.04
N LEU A 662 -7.54 -12.52 35.89
CA LEU A 662 -6.95 -13.43 34.88
C LEU A 662 -5.58 -12.93 34.38
N PHE A 663 -5.41 -11.62 34.26
CA PHE A 663 -4.13 -11.00 33.89
C PHE A 663 -3.08 -11.17 35.01
N GLN A 664 -3.45 -10.91 36.27
CA GLN A 664 -2.58 -11.08 37.44
C GLN A 664 -2.21 -12.56 37.68
N ASP A 665 -3.15 -13.49 37.52
CA ASP A 665 -2.92 -14.94 37.66
C ASP A 665 -1.89 -15.44 36.63
N MET A 666 -1.87 -14.84 35.43
CA MET A 666 -0.88 -15.12 34.39
C MET A 666 0.48 -14.44 34.68
N ASP A 667 0.50 -13.24 35.25
CA ASP A 667 1.72 -12.51 35.64
C ASP A 667 2.45 -13.13 36.83
N THR A 668 1.74 -13.68 37.83
CA THR A 668 2.36 -14.35 38.98
C THR A 668 3.20 -15.57 38.57
N LEU A 669 2.91 -16.19 37.41
CA LEU A 669 3.72 -17.26 36.81
C LEU A 669 4.92 -16.74 35.98
N VAL A 670 4.96 -15.45 35.64
CA VAL A 670 6.06 -14.82 34.90
C VAL A 670 7.15 -14.27 35.83
N VAL A 671 6.83 -13.90 37.07
CA VAL A 671 7.81 -13.43 38.08
C VAL A 671 8.89 -14.48 38.39
N GLN A 672 8.64 -15.79 38.17
CA GLN A 672 9.65 -16.84 38.28
C GLN A 672 10.55 -17.00 37.03
N GLN A 673 10.39 -16.21 35.97
CA GLN A 673 11.03 -16.43 34.65
C GLN A 673 11.96 -15.30 34.16
N GLU A 674 12.03 -14.14 34.82
CA GLU A 674 12.69 -12.94 34.25
C GLU A 674 14.22 -13.01 34.11
N ALA A 675 14.91 -13.95 34.77
CA ALA A 675 16.39 -13.98 34.77
C ALA A 675 17.05 -14.43 33.44
N ALA A 676 16.30 -14.97 32.47
CA ALA A 676 16.88 -15.63 31.28
C ALA A 676 16.40 -15.10 29.92
N VAL A 677 15.52 -14.09 29.87
CA VAL A 677 14.90 -13.64 28.61
C VAL A 677 15.79 -12.65 27.82
N MET A 678 16.53 -11.76 28.51
CA MET A 678 17.35 -10.74 27.84
C MET A 678 18.49 -11.30 26.95
N GLN A 679 19.00 -12.50 27.25
CA GLN A 679 20.05 -13.13 26.41
C GLN A 679 19.52 -13.90 25.19
N ILE A 680 18.20 -14.13 25.12
CA ILE A 680 17.57 -14.81 23.98
C ILE A 680 17.13 -13.81 22.92
N GLU A 681 16.67 -12.61 23.31
CA GLU A 681 16.37 -11.54 22.35
C GLU A 681 17.65 -11.09 21.61
N GLN A 682 18.76 -10.90 22.34
CA GLN A 682 20.06 -10.56 21.75
C GLN A 682 20.60 -11.64 20.79
N LYS A 683 20.32 -12.93 21.05
CA LYS A 683 20.68 -14.03 20.13
C LYS A 683 19.68 -14.26 19.00
N GLY A 684 18.42 -13.89 19.17
CA GLY A 684 17.44 -13.86 18.09
C GLY A 684 17.79 -12.80 17.06
N GLU A 685 18.22 -11.63 17.53
CA GLU A 685 18.76 -10.55 16.71
C GLU A 685 20.08 -10.98 16.02
N GLU A 686 21.01 -11.63 16.74
CA GLU A 686 22.24 -12.20 16.17
C GLU A 686 21.98 -13.32 15.13
N VAL A 687 20.88 -14.09 15.24
CA VAL A 687 20.50 -15.09 14.24
C VAL A 687 19.92 -14.45 12.97
N VAL A 688 19.18 -13.34 13.09
CA VAL A 688 18.74 -12.54 11.93
C VAL A 688 19.92 -11.86 11.26
N ASP A 689 20.78 -11.21 12.05
CA ASP A 689 21.99 -10.50 11.58
C ASP A 689 23.02 -11.46 10.94
N ASN A 690 23.11 -12.71 11.40
CA ASN A 690 23.88 -13.76 10.73
C ASN A 690 23.15 -14.40 9.52
N LEU A 691 21.82 -14.34 9.44
CA LEU A 691 21.09 -14.71 8.22
C LEU A 691 21.32 -13.68 7.12
N ASP A 692 21.28 -12.39 7.48
CA ASP A 692 21.53 -11.27 6.57
C ASP A 692 22.99 -11.27 6.08
N LYS A 693 23.97 -11.44 6.98
CA LYS A 693 25.38 -11.67 6.60
C LYS A 693 25.55 -12.96 5.78
N GLY A 694 24.78 -14.01 6.06
CA GLY A 694 24.75 -15.23 5.25
C GLY A 694 24.25 -14.98 3.82
N ASN A 695 23.26 -14.12 3.66
CA ASN A 695 22.75 -13.65 2.36
C ASN A 695 23.77 -12.76 1.64
N GLU A 696 24.45 -11.85 2.33
CA GLU A 696 25.53 -11.03 1.77
C GLU A 696 26.70 -11.90 1.27
N GLU A 697 27.16 -12.86 2.09
CA GLU A 697 28.21 -13.81 1.70
C GLU A 697 27.76 -14.75 0.57
N MET A 698 26.48 -15.14 0.51
CA MET A 698 25.92 -15.82 -0.66
C MET A 698 25.99 -14.93 -1.92
N GLY A 699 25.69 -13.63 -1.80
CA GLY A 699 25.84 -12.66 -2.88
C GLY A 699 27.30 -12.49 -3.35
N VAL A 700 28.25 -12.45 -2.42
CA VAL A 700 29.70 -12.43 -2.70
C VAL A 700 30.16 -13.74 -3.35
N ALA A 701 29.67 -14.89 -2.88
CA ALA A 701 29.96 -16.20 -3.45
C ALA A 701 29.42 -16.35 -4.87
N VAL A 702 28.19 -15.90 -5.15
CA VAL A 702 27.61 -15.90 -6.51
C VAL A 702 28.40 -14.97 -7.45
N ASN A 703 28.75 -13.77 -7.00
CA ASN A 703 29.57 -12.84 -7.80
C ASN A 703 30.99 -13.36 -8.04
N THR A 704 31.60 -14.01 -7.04
CA THR A 704 32.91 -14.64 -7.17
C THR A 704 32.85 -15.86 -8.10
N ALA A 705 31.81 -16.69 -8.02
CA ALA A 705 31.57 -17.79 -8.95
C ALA A 705 31.28 -17.32 -10.39
N ARG A 706 30.62 -16.17 -10.58
CA ARG A 706 30.45 -15.53 -11.91
C ARG A 706 31.79 -14.98 -12.44
N LYS A 707 32.60 -14.33 -11.62
CA LYS A 707 33.96 -13.85 -11.99
C LYS A 707 34.93 -15.00 -12.31
N THR A 708 34.93 -16.07 -11.52
CA THR A 708 35.75 -17.27 -11.75
C THR A 708 35.36 -17.99 -13.04
N ARG A 709 34.05 -18.06 -13.37
CA ARG A 709 33.60 -18.54 -14.69
C ARG A 709 34.16 -17.69 -15.83
N LYS A 710 34.07 -16.35 -15.77
CA LYS A 710 34.68 -15.47 -16.79
C LYS A 710 36.20 -15.67 -16.92
N LYS A 711 36.94 -15.80 -15.82
CA LYS A 711 38.40 -16.08 -15.84
C LYS A 711 38.74 -17.43 -16.49
N LYS A 712 37.93 -18.48 -16.29
CA LYS A 712 38.12 -19.79 -16.97
C LYS A 712 37.99 -19.66 -18.49
N TRP A 713 37.01 -18.89 -18.99
CA TRP A 713 36.84 -18.65 -20.43
C TRP A 713 38.00 -17.82 -21.03
N ILE A 714 38.54 -16.83 -20.30
CA ILE A 714 39.72 -16.07 -20.74
C ILE A 714 40.95 -16.98 -20.83
N CYS A 715 41.17 -17.84 -19.83
CA CYS A 715 42.29 -18.79 -19.82
C CYS A 715 42.16 -19.84 -20.95
N LEU A 716 40.93 -20.32 -21.23
CA LEU A 716 40.65 -21.17 -22.39
C LEU A 716 41.02 -20.47 -23.71
N GLY A 717 40.65 -19.20 -23.86
CA GLY A 717 40.98 -18.38 -25.04
C GLY A 717 42.49 -18.22 -25.25
N ILE A 718 43.25 -17.98 -24.18
CA ILE A 718 44.72 -17.91 -24.24
C ILE A 718 45.33 -19.25 -24.65
N SER A 719 44.87 -20.37 -24.08
CA SER A 719 45.32 -21.71 -24.47
C SER A 719 45.04 -22.04 -25.94
N VAL A 720 43.86 -21.66 -26.45
CA VAL A 720 43.51 -21.81 -27.88
C VAL A 720 44.40 -20.95 -28.76
N ALA A 721 44.69 -19.71 -28.37
CA ALA A 721 45.61 -18.83 -29.10
C ALA A 721 47.04 -19.42 -29.18
N ILE A 722 47.55 -19.98 -28.07
CA ILE A 722 48.86 -20.66 -28.04
C ILE A 722 48.85 -21.87 -28.98
N ILE A 723 47.80 -22.69 -28.98
CA ILE A 723 47.66 -23.84 -29.91
C ILE A 723 47.68 -23.37 -31.37
N ILE A 724 46.98 -22.27 -31.70
CA ILE A 724 46.99 -21.69 -33.05
C ILE A 724 48.41 -21.22 -33.44
N VAL A 725 49.14 -20.57 -32.53
CA VAL A 725 50.55 -20.16 -32.78
C VAL A 725 51.45 -21.37 -33.01
N VAL A 726 51.31 -22.43 -32.21
CA VAL A 726 52.07 -23.70 -32.41
C VAL A 726 51.74 -24.34 -33.76
N ILE A 727 50.46 -24.37 -34.16
CA ILE A 727 50.05 -24.86 -35.49
C ILE A 727 50.69 -24.02 -36.60
N ILE A 728 50.70 -22.69 -36.48
CA ILE A 728 51.35 -21.79 -37.44
C ILE A 728 52.87 -22.07 -37.52
N ILE A 729 53.55 -22.24 -36.39
CA ILE A 729 54.99 -22.58 -36.35
C ILE A 729 55.25 -23.95 -37.01
N VAL A 730 54.42 -24.96 -36.73
CA VAL A 730 54.52 -26.28 -37.36
C VAL A 730 54.25 -26.22 -38.86
N LEU A 731 53.26 -25.43 -39.30
CA LEU A 731 53.00 -25.20 -40.72
C LEU A 731 54.17 -24.50 -41.40
N ILE A 732 54.74 -23.45 -40.80
CA ILE A 732 55.96 -22.78 -41.30
C ILE A 732 57.13 -23.77 -41.38
N TYR A 733 57.36 -24.59 -40.34
CA TYR A 733 58.40 -25.61 -40.36
C TYR A 733 58.20 -26.64 -41.49
N ILE A 734 56.96 -27.11 -41.69
CA ILE A 734 56.65 -28.08 -42.75
C ILE A 734 56.81 -27.44 -44.14
N PHE A 735 56.26 -26.25 -44.37
CA PHE A 735 56.26 -25.60 -45.69
C PHE A 735 57.60 -24.95 -46.07
N VAL A 736 58.31 -24.36 -45.11
CA VAL A 736 59.55 -23.58 -45.37
C VAL A 736 60.83 -24.40 -45.15
N ILE A 737 60.82 -25.38 -44.23
CA ILE A 737 62.02 -26.17 -43.88
C ILE A 737 61.95 -27.58 -44.50
N ARG A 738 60.83 -28.31 -44.37
CA ARG A 738 60.66 -29.59 -45.09
C ARG A 738 60.36 -29.45 -46.58
N GLY A 739 59.83 -28.29 -47.02
CA GLY A 739 59.57 -28.00 -48.43
C GLY A 739 60.82 -27.70 -49.28
N THR A 740 62.00 -27.48 -48.67
CA THR A 740 63.25 -27.25 -49.42
C THR A 740 64.28 -28.35 -49.18
N THR A 741 64.10 -29.47 -49.87
CA THR A 741 65.12 -30.50 -50.09
C THR A 741 66.21 -29.96 -51.03
N GLY A 742 67.06 -29.06 -50.51
CA GLY A 742 68.10 -28.38 -51.27
C GLY A 742 68.99 -27.59 -50.33
N GLY A 743 70.15 -28.16 -50.00
CA GLY A 743 71.03 -27.61 -48.97
C GLY A 743 71.61 -26.25 -49.35
N ASN A 744 71.66 -25.33 -48.39
CA ASN A 744 72.48 -24.13 -48.48
C ASN A 744 72.96 -23.69 -47.09
N LYS A 745 74.29 -23.57 -46.92
CA LYS A 745 74.92 -23.24 -45.62
C LYS A 745 74.44 -21.91 -45.03
N ALA A 746 74.06 -20.96 -45.87
CA ALA A 746 73.61 -19.61 -45.48
C ALA A 746 72.38 -19.55 -44.55
N LYS A 747 71.57 -20.63 -44.43
CA LYS A 747 70.42 -20.65 -43.49
C LYS A 747 70.81 -20.97 -42.04
N ARG A 748 72.01 -21.52 -41.75
CA ARG A 748 72.44 -21.81 -40.36
C ARG A 748 72.87 -20.54 -39.63
N ASP A 749 73.68 -19.70 -40.28
CA ASP A 749 74.24 -18.49 -39.66
C ASP A 749 73.17 -17.48 -39.20
N VAL A 750 72.00 -17.42 -39.88
CA VAL A 750 70.88 -16.55 -39.50
C VAL A 750 70.15 -17.07 -38.25
N ILE A 751 70.07 -18.38 -38.07
CA ILE A 751 69.42 -18.99 -36.90
C ILE A 751 70.32 -18.83 -35.67
N GLU A 752 71.62 -19.08 -35.80
CA GLU A 752 72.56 -18.98 -34.67
C GLU A 752 72.81 -17.53 -34.23
N ASN A 753 72.93 -16.56 -35.17
CA ASN A 753 73.29 -15.18 -34.82
C ASN A 753 72.12 -14.21 -34.59
N ILE A 754 70.87 -14.58 -34.91
CA ILE A 754 69.71 -13.67 -34.78
C ILE A 754 68.56 -14.31 -34.01
N ALA A 755 68.21 -15.58 -34.28
CA ALA A 755 67.03 -16.18 -33.66
C ALA A 755 67.24 -16.53 -32.17
N ILE A 756 68.42 -17.05 -31.80
CA ILE A 756 68.73 -17.44 -30.41
C ILE A 756 68.81 -16.21 -29.48
N PRO A 757 69.56 -15.12 -29.80
CA PRO A 757 69.64 -13.96 -28.91
C PRO A 757 68.28 -13.25 -28.69
N VAL A 758 67.41 -13.24 -29.71
CA VAL A 758 66.07 -12.64 -29.61
C VAL A 758 65.14 -13.53 -28.78
N ALA A 759 65.29 -14.85 -28.84
CA ALA A 759 64.52 -15.77 -28.00
C ALA A 759 64.91 -15.65 -26.52
N ASP A 760 66.22 -15.56 -26.21
CA ASP A 760 66.70 -15.36 -24.83
C ASP A 760 66.27 -13.99 -24.29
N ALA A 761 66.41 -12.91 -25.08
CA ALA A 761 65.94 -11.58 -24.68
C ALA A 761 64.43 -11.53 -24.41
N LEU A 762 63.62 -12.26 -25.19
CA LEU A 762 62.17 -12.36 -24.96
C LEU A 762 61.85 -13.21 -23.71
N ALA A 763 62.64 -14.26 -23.44
CA ALA A 763 62.49 -15.09 -22.24
C ALA A 763 62.84 -14.32 -20.96
N ASP A 764 63.91 -13.53 -20.97
CA ASP A 764 64.28 -12.67 -19.83
C ASP A 764 63.22 -11.59 -19.58
N HIS A 765 62.67 -10.95 -20.62
CA HIS A 765 61.61 -9.95 -20.45
C HIS A 765 60.28 -10.55 -19.94
N VAL A 766 59.97 -11.80 -20.31
CA VAL A 766 58.84 -12.55 -19.72
C VAL A 766 59.12 -12.91 -18.26
N ARG A 767 60.39 -13.17 -17.89
CA ARG A 767 60.78 -13.44 -16.49
C ARG A 767 60.70 -12.18 -15.62
N GLU A 768 61.25 -11.05 -16.08
CA GLU A 768 61.10 -9.74 -15.41
C GLU A 768 59.63 -9.37 -15.22
N GLY A 769 58.78 -9.58 -16.25
CA GLY A 769 57.34 -9.36 -16.15
C GLY A 769 56.66 -10.24 -15.10
N ALA A 770 57.05 -11.52 -15.00
CA ALA A 770 56.54 -12.44 -14.00
C ALA A 770 56.97 -12.06 -12.56
N ASP A 771 58.24 -11.69 -12.38
CA ASP A 771 58.78 -11.28 -11.08
C ASP A 771 58.15 -9.95 -10.60
N THR A 772 57.92 -9.00 -11.51
CA THR A 772 57.23 -7.72 -11.21
C THR A 772 55.78 -7.96 -10.76
N ILE A 773 55.05 -8.85 -11.44
CA ILE A 773 53.69 -9.24 -11.04
C ILE A 773 53.70 -9.96 -9.69
N ALA A 774 54.70 -10.78 -9.40
CA ALA A 774 54.85 -11.44 -8.11
C ALA A 774 55.12 -10.42 -6.98
N SER A 775 55.96 -9.40 -7.21
CA SER A 775 56.19 -8.34 -6.22
C SER A 775 54.95 -7.48 -5.96
N ASP A 776 54.17 -7.13 -6.98
CA ASP A 776 52.93 -6.36 -6.81
C ASP A 776 51.86 -7.17 -6.06
N GLN A 777 51.74 -8.48 -6.32
CA GLN A 777 50.84 -9.35 -5.56
C GLN A 777 51.28 -9.47 -4.08
N MET A 778 52.58 -9.55 -3.80
CA MET A 778 53.11 -9.57 -2.42
C MET A 778 52.87 -8.24 -1.69
N ALA A 779 53.05 -7.10 -2.37
CA ALA A 779 52.77 -5.77 -1.82
C ALA A 779 51.28 -5.59 -1.46
N LEU A 780 50.36 -6.06 -2.34
CA LEU A 780 48.91 -6.07 -2.10
C LEU A 780 48.49 -6.96 -0.92
N VAL A 781 49.22 -8.07 -0.66
CA VAL A 781 49.01 -8.91 0.53
C VAL A 781 49.47 -8.20 1.80
N HIS A 782 50.63 -7.55 1.78
CA HIS A 782 51.11 -6.75 2.92
C HIS A 782 50.18 -5.57 3.25
N GLN A 783 49.61 -4.90 2.23
CA GLN A 783 48.70 -3.77 2.44
C GLN A 783 47.33 -4.17 3.02
N ARG A 784 46.95 -5.46 2.95
CA ARG A 784 45.70 -6.00 3.53
C ARG A 784 45.84 -6.56 4.95
N LEU A 785 47.05 -6.63 5.50
CA LEU A 785 47.33 -7.11 6.85
C LEU A 785 47.66 -5.96 7.81
N HIS A 786 46.75 -4.98 7.93
CA HIS A 786 46.75 -4.04 9.04
C HIS A 786 45.93 -4.62 10.21
N ILE A 787 46.62 -5.35 11.08
CA ILE A 787 46.11 -5.68 12.42
C ILE A 787 46.40 -4.45 13.30
N PRO A 788 45.38 -3.75 13.84
CA PRO A 788 45.64 -2.67 14.79
C PRO A 788 46.22 -3.27 16.07
N GLN A 789 47.41 -2.83 16.46
CA GLN A 789 47.95 -3.17 17.77
C GLN A 789 47.16 -2.44 18.85
N ILE A 790 46.65 -3.21 19.80
CA ILE A 790 46.08 -2.70 21.05
C ILE A 790 47.24 -2.25 21.94
N GLN A 791 47.19 -1.00 22.40
CA GLN A 791 47.90 -0.51 23.59
C GLN A 791 46.87 -0.18 24.67
#